data_AF-A0A3N6GD06-F1
#
_entry.id   AF-A0A3N6GD06-F1
#
_cell.length_a   1.000
_cell.length_b   1.000
_cell.length_c   1.000
_cell.angle_alpha   90.00
_cell.angle_beta   90.00
_cell.angle_gamma   90.00
#
_symmetry.space_group_name_H-M   'P 1'
#
loop_
_entity.id
_entity.type
_entity.pdbx_description
1 polymer ?
#
loop_
_entity_poly.entity_id
_entity_poly.type
_entity_poly.pdbx_seq_one_letter_code
_entity_poly.pdbx_strand_id
1 'polypeptide(L)'
;MAPRLTVVVPLYNVEEYLGACLSSLAEQTMPDLEVVLVDDGSTDGGPLLAQEFADRDPRFRLLRQENAGLGAARNAGIREAHPEAEFLTFVDSDDVVPPGAYARMLAELDRSGSDFATGNVLRLRTNGELEQSPMFRKPMEKARQATHVTRDWLLLGDRIACNKVFRRTFWDEHAFAFPTGVLYEDIAVVLPAHFLARSVDVVEEPVYHWRDRDGSITTRRAVPRGIRDRVTAVTAVSRFLADRAGTTGAAEAKRRYDAHALSGDLWLFIEALPDGDAEFHEAFLKHAGAFAATVEPDVLASLPLHLRVKWQLIRERRLPELLALLADEKKDRDTFHVRGLLRPRAHHPAVRAPLPSATTALTSADLPVHAHLTEAVWRDGLLHLTGHAYVRNAPGGPARLGWLRAGKRLIPFRLRPVGGDEATARSGRSLHRYDRAGFEAVVDPRAIARRAGDGRTAWKLEAVVFRAGRLRRGPMRLIGTPAPPAVTYTGEGTRVVPVLSGNKLELRTERVAAVLTGQSAVEDSVRLEVKTLGDAGPVALRLTEWRTKETREFALRGSPGSRAADIPLSAFRRDDDSAFRGQDAIWGVQLVVGEAPLTVAARTDGQDGRYALPGGRELYAAPNPSGDLVLTDRAVQPVVTSATWSESDELVLEGAFPAPGAGLHELVLRHSGHHEEAVLGLERGDGDGFRAVIAPAAVDGPGGALPLAEGRWYLFLREPGERDPEAYRPLRLSTPLHRDLPRQHPSGGRDFTLQRRYHDRLVLESGSALPAQESGPYGQRIQRERYTGLRARTADELRPAVLYSSFDGRQYSDSPRAIHRELAARGRDIEHLWVVRDQQAAVPDGVRPVALHSAQWHEALARSRWVVTNTHLPQWFERAEGQCVVQTWHGTPLKRIGRDLAGTPHADAAYMASMEHRSAQWSVLVSPNSFSTPVLRRAFGYSGEVLECGYPRNDLLYAPDRVKIATAVRERLAIPEGRRVILYAPTWRDDLPRQGGRYGLDLHLDLAQAREALGDDHVLLVRRHYLVGGSVPDTAFVRDVSRHPDVAELLLISDVLVTDYSSVMFDFAQTGRPMLFHTYDLAHYRDTLRGFCFDFENRAPGPLIPDSAGIVAALRDPEAATAGHREAYERFREAFCDLDDGTAAAGVVDRMLKGEQA
;
A
#
# COMPACT_ATOMS: atom_id res chain seq x y z
N MET A 1 -35.86 2.30 -36.94
CA MET A 1 -35.66 3.68 -36.47
C MET A 1 -34.20 4.00 -36.71
N ALA A 2 -33.88 5.21 -37.16
CA ALA A 2 -32.48 5.61 -37.31
C ALA A 2 -31.78 5.59 -35.93
N PRO A 3 -30.52 5.11 -35.84
CA PRO A 3 -29.77 5.14 -34.60
C PRO A 3 -29.47 6.59 -34.24
N ARG A 4 -29.53 6.91 -32.95
CA ARG A 4 -29.22 8.23 -32.42
C ARG A 4 -27.72 8.41 -32.17
N LEU A 5 -27.04 7.34 -31.81
CA LEU A 5 -25.60 7.29 -31.54
C LEU A 5 -24.91 6.23 -32.42
N THR A 6 -23.83 6.63 -33.09
CA THR A 6 -22.90 5.70 -33.72
C THR A 6 -21.69 5.45 -32.81
N VAL A 7 -21.42 4.18 -32.50
CA VAL A 7 -20.23 3.72 -31.78
C VAL A 7 -19.24 3.12 -32.78
N VAL A 8 -18.05 3.70 -32.92
CA VAL A 8 -16.99 3.16 -33.79
C VAL A 8 -15.99 2.35 -32.96
N VAL A 9 -15.78 1.08 -33.35
CA VAL A 9 -14.89 0.14 -32.64
C VAL A 9 -13.82 -0.39 -33.60
N PRO A 10 -12.60 0.16 -33.59
CA PRO A 10 -11.48 -0.40 -34.34
C PRO A 10 -10.96 -1.67 -33.68
N LEU A 11 -10.67 -2.71 -34.47
CA LEU A 11 -10.11 -3.98 -33.99
C LEU A 11 -8.90 -4.41 -34.83
N TYR A 12 -7.85 -4.84 -34.13
CA TYR A 12 -6.63 -5.40 -34.70
C TYR A 12 -5.95 -6.35 -33.70
N ASN A 13 -5.98 -7.66 -33.97
CA ASN A 13 -5.35 -8.70 -33.15
C ASN A 13 -5.69 -8.61 -31.64
N VAL A 14 -6.99 -8.76 -31.31
CA VAL A 14 -7.61 -8.47 -30.00
C VAL A 14 -8.65 -9.54 -29.60
N GLU A 15 -8.59 -10.74 -30.18
CA GLU A 15 -9.54 -11.84 -29.94
C GLU A 15 -9.87 -12.08 -28.46
N GLU A 16 -8.86 -12.09 -27.59
CA GLU A 16 -9.00 -12.37 -26.15
C GLU A 16 -9.96 -11.42 -25.43
N TYR A 17 -9.99 -10.13 -25.81
CA TYR A 17 -10.71 -9.09 -25.06
C TYR A 17 -11.99 -8.62 -25.76
N LEU A 18 -12.09 -8.86 -27.07
CA LEU A 18 -13.17 -8.35 -27.92
C LEU A 18 -14.56 -8.78 -27.42
N GLY A 19 -14.71 -10.02 -26.95
CA GLY A 19 -16.01 -10.52 -26.46
C GLY A 19 -16.60 -9.70 -25.31
N ALA A 20 -15.77 -9.26 -24.36
CA ALA A 20 -16.21 -8.43 -23.24
C ALA A 20 -16.60 -7.01 -23.69
N CYS A 21 -15.83 -6.44 -24.63
CA CYS A 21 -16.12 -5.14 -25.24
C CYS A 21 -17.50 -5.16 -25.93
N LEU A 22 -17.73 -6.12 -26.84
CA LEU A 22 -18.97 -6.23 -27.60
C LEU A 22 -20.18 -6.51 -26.69
N SER A 23 -20.03 -7.37 -25.67
CA SER A 23 -21.08 -7.63 -24.69
C SER A 23 -21.48 -6.35 -23.95
N SER A 24 -20.50 -5.54 -23.53
CA SER A 24 -20.77 -4.29 -22.82
C SER A 24 -21.51 -3.23 -23.66
N LEU A 25 -21.30 -3.25 -24.98
CA LEU A 25 -22.03 -2.41 -25.92
C LEU A 25 -23.45 -2.93 -26.16
N ALA A 26 -23.61 -4.26 -26.25
CA ALA A 26 -24.92 -4.88 -26.40
C ALA A 26 -25.83 -4.64 -25.17
N GLU A 27 -25.23 -4.60 -23.97
CA GLU A 27 -25.90 -4.36 -22.68
C GLU A 27 -26.25 -2.88 -22.41
N GLN A 28 -25.92 -1.95 -23.31
CA GLN A 28 -26.29 -0.55 -23.13
C GLN A 28 -27.81 -0.38 -23.08
N THR A 29 -28.26 0.46 -22.14
CA THR A 29 -29.69 0.64 -21.82
C THR A 29 -30.47 1.41 -22.89
N MET A 30 -29.78 2.02 -23.87
CA MET A 30 -30.40 2.75 -24.97
C MET A 30 -30.49 1.86 -26.22
N PRO A 31 -31.69 1.67 -26.80
CA PRO A 31 -31.88 0.77 -27.94
C PRO A 31 -31.55 1.43 -29.29
N ASP A 32 -31.48 2.75 -29.35
CA ASP A 32 -31.25 3.58 -30.54
C ASP A 32 -29.76 3.88 -30.75
N LEU A 33 -28.92 2.84 -30.74
CA LEU A 33 -27.50 2.92 -31.10
C LEU A 33 -27.17 1.98 -32.25
N GLU A 34 -26.13 2.32 -33.00
CA GLU A 34 -25.45 1.40 -33.91
C GLU A 34 -23.97 1.25 -33.50
N VAL A 35 -23.38 0.11 -33.82
CA VAL A 35 -21.99 -0.22 -33.57
C VAL A 35 -21.31 -0.59 -34.89
N VAL A 36 -20.33 0.21 -35.31
CA VAL A 36 -19.52 -0.01 -36.51
C VAL A 36 -18.17 -0.59 -36.09
N LEU A 37 -18.02 -1.90 -36.26
CA LEU A 37 -16.78 -2.64 -36.02
C LEU A 37 -15.88 -2.52 -37.25
N VAL A 38 -14.63 -2.10 -37.08
CA VAL A 38 -13.67 -1.93 -38.19
C VAL A 38 -12.45 -2.81 -37.97
N ASP A 39 -12.41 -3.94 -38.67
CA ASP A 39 -11.25 -4.85 -38.74
C ASP A 39 -10.14 -4.25 -39.61
N ASP A 40 -9.03 -3.88 -38.98
CA ASP A 40 -7.85 -3.29 -39.61
C ASP A 40 -6.84 -4.36 -40.04
N GLY A 41 -7.33 -5.45 -40.62
CA GLY A 41 -6.52 -6.55 -41.15
C GLY A 41 -6.01 -7.53 -40.09
N SER A 42 -6.84 -7.92 -39.12
CA SER A 42 -6.48 -8.88 -38.07
C SER A 42 -6.15 -10.27 -38.63
N THR A 43 -5.24 -10.96 -37.96
CA THR A 43 -4.78 -12.32 -38.30
C THR A 43 -5.18 -13.38 -37.26
N ASP A 44 -5.86 -12.98 -36.20
CA ASP A 44 -6.41 -13.84 -35.14
C ASP A 44 -7.90 -14.16 -35.38
N GLY A 45 -8.57 -14.81 -34.42
CA GLY A 45 -9.99 -15.14 -34.49
C GLY A 45 -10.95 -13.96 -34.27
N GLY A 46 -10.43 -12.74 -34.00
CA GLY A 46 -11.23 -11.55 -33.71
C GLY A 46 -12.29 -11.20 -34.76
N PRO A 47 -11.99 -11.22 -36.08
CA PRO A 47 -12.99 -10.94 -37.12
C PRO A 47 -14.14 -11.93 -37.16
N LEU A 48 -13.89 -13.22 -36.86
CA LEU A 48 -14.95 -14.23 -36.79
C LEU A 48 -15.89 -13.93 -35.63
N LEU A 49 -15.33 -13.63 -34.45
CA LEU A 49 -16.11 -13.23 -33.27
C LEU A 49 -16.95 -11.98 -33.53
N ALA A 50 -16.36 -10.95 -34.17
CA ALA A 50 -17.08 -9.74 -34.55
C ALA A 50 -18.26 -10.03 -35.51
N GLN A 51 -18.07 -10.92 -36.47
CA GLN A 51 -19.12 -11.34 -37.41
C GLN A 51 -20.25 -12.08 -36.68
N GLU A 52 -19.92 -12.98 -35.75
CA GLU A 52 -20.94 -13.69 -34.94
C GLU A 52 -21.81 -12.72 -34.13
N PHE A 53 -21.24 -11.65 -33.60
CA PHE A 53 -22.00 -10.61 -32.90
C PHE A 53 -22.90 -9.82 -33.87
N ALA A 54 -22.38 -9.43 -35.03
CA ALA A 54 -23.15 -8.73 -36.07
C ALA A 54 -24.34 -9.57 -36.58
N ASP A 55 -24.17 -10.89 -36.68
CA ASP A 55 -25.24 -11.81 -37.10
C ASP A 55 -26.34 -11.96 -36.03
N ARG A 56 -26.00 -11.79 -34.74
CA ARG A 56 -26.93 -11.95 -33.60
C ARG A 56 -27.64 -10.65 -33.20
N ASP A 57 -26.97 -9.52 -33.34
CA ASP A 57 -27.50 -8.22 -32.94
C ASP A 57 -27.44 -7.24 -34.13
N PRO A 58 -28.60 -6.85 -34.70
CA PRO A 58 -28.64 -6.03 -35.91
C PRO A 58 -28.13 -4.60 -35.71
N ARG A 59 -27.82 -4.20 -34.46
CA ARG A 59 -27.14 -2.93 -34.18
C ARG A 59 -25.66 -2.97 -34.59
N PHE A 60 -25.05 -4.14 -34.73
CA PHE A 60 -23.63 -4.30 -35.01
C PHE A 60 -23.38 -4.54 -36.51
N ARG A 61 -22.36 -3.88 -37.06
CA ARG A 61 -21.92 -4.06 -38.44
C ARG A 61 -20.40 -4.14 -38.52
N LEU A 62 -19.90 -5.16 -39.22
CA LEU A 62 -18.48 -5.37 -39.46
C LEU A 62 -18.05 -4.80 -40.82
N LEU A 63 -17.02 -3.95 -40.79
CA LEU A 63 -16.25 -3.47 -41.93
C LEU A 63 -14.86 -4.10 -41.88
N ARG A 64 -14.32 -4.53 -43.02
CA ARG A 64 -12.95 -5.04 -43.12
C ARG A 64 -12.12 -4.19 -44.07
N GLN A 65 -10.90 -3.88 -43.68
CA GLN A 65 -9.91 -3.17 -44.49
C GLN A 65 -8.52 -3.79 -44.34
N GLU A 66 -7.60 -3.43 -45.25
CA GLU A 66 -6.18 -3.71 -45.06
C GLU A 66 -5.61 -2.86 -43.92
N ASN A 67 -4.61 -3.39 -43.20
CA ASN A 67 -4.02 -2.72 -42.06
C ASN A 67 -3.44 -1.34 -42.45
N ALA A 68 -4.06 -0.28 -41.95
CA ALA A 68 -3.67 1.11 -42.16
C ALA A 68 -3.48 1.89 -40.84
N GLY A 69 -3.66 1.22 -39.70
CA GLY A 69 -3.50 1.74 -38.35
C GLY A 69 -4.79 2.27 -37.73
N LEU A 70 -4.78 2.41 -36.39
CA LEU A 70 -5.92 2.77 -35.54
C LEU A 70 -6.70 4.02 -36.02
N GLY A 71 -5.99 5.10 -36.35
CA GLY A 71 -6.61 6.33 -36.85
C GLY A 71 -7.33 6.13 -38.20
N ALA A 72 -6.80 5.29 -39.08
CA ALA A 72 -7.44 4.98 -40.36
C ALA A 72 -8.72 4.17 -40.15
N ALA A 73 -8.70 3.18 -39.26
CA ALA A 73 -9.87 2.38 -38.88
C ALA A 73 -10.98 3.24 -38.27
N ARG A 74 -10.65 4.16 -37.34
CA ARG A 74 -11.62 5.11 -36.78
C ARG A 74 -12.23 6.00 -37.87
N ASN A 75 -11.42 6.55 -38.77
CA ASN A 75 -11.91 7.35 -39.89
C ASN A 75 -12.80 6.56 -40.86
N ALA A 76 -12.53 5.27 -41.07
CA ALA A 76 -13.39 4.40 -41.87
C ALA A 76 -14.74 4.19 -41.21
N GLY A 77 -14.77 3.92 -39.90
CA GLY A 77 -16.01 3.81 -39.13
C GLY A 77 -16.84 5.10 -39.14
N ILE A 78 -16.20 6.28 -39.09
CA ILE A 78 -16.89 7.57 -39.21
C ILE A 78 -17.57 7.74 -40.58
N ARG A 79 -16.89 7.35 -41.67
CA ARG A 79 -17.46 7.42 -43.02
C ARG A 79 -18.67 6.50 -43.17
N GLU A 80 -18.63 5.36 -42.49
CA GLU A 80 -19.69 4.38 -42.51
C GLU A 80 -20.83 4.69 -41.53
N ALA A 81 -20.66 5.64 -40.60
CA ALA A 81 -21.70 6.02 -39.65
C ALA A 81 -23.01 6.40 -40.35
N HIS A 82 -24.15 6.00 -39.77
CA HIS A 82 -25.46 6.25 -40.32
C HIS A 82 -25.68 7.75 -40.57
N PRO A 83 -26.16 8.17 -41.76
CA PRO A 83 -26.27 9.58 -42.12
C PRO A 83 -27.17 10.41 -41.19
N GLU A 84 -28.17 9.77 -40.58
CA GLU A 84 -29.12 10.42 -39.65
C GLU A 84 -28.69 10.31 -38.17
N ALA A 85 -27.53 9.74 -37.86
CA ALA A 85 -27.04 9.67 -36.48
C ALA A 85 -26.69 11.08 -35.95
N GLU A 86 -27.27 11.45 -34.81
CA GLU A 86 -27.06 12.76 -34.19
C GLU A 86 -25.70 12.84 -33.47
N PHE A 87 -25.22 11.70 -32.96
CA PHE A 87 -24.00 11.63 -32.15
C PHE A 87 -23.03 10.55 -32.60
N LEU A 88 -21.76 10.73 -32.23
CA LEU A 88 -20.65 9.84 -32.55
C LEU A 88 -19.79 9.59 -31.31
N THR A 89 -19.34 8.35 -31.11
CA THR A 89 -18.40 7.96 -30.05
C THR A 89 -17.44 6.87 -30.54
N PHE A 90 -16.39 6.60 -29.77
CA PHE A 90 -15.32 5.66 -30.10
C PHE A 90 -15.07 4.74 -28.90
N VAL A 91 -14.77 3.48 -29.15
CA VAL A 91 -14.42 2.50 -28.10
C VAL A 91 -13.25 1.67 -28.57
N ASP A 92 -12.24 1.52 -27.73
CA ASP A 92 -11.13 0.62 -28.02
C ASP A 92 -11.56 -0.83 -27.73
N SER A 93 -11.20 -1.75 -28.62
CA SER A 93 -11.73 -3.13 -28.64
C SER A 93 -11.28 -4.02 -27.46
N ASP A 94 -10.35 -3.55 -26.63
CA ASP A 94 -9.88 -4.19 -25.40
C ASP A 94 -10.55 -3.67 -24.12
N ASP A 95 -11.39 -2.64 -24.23
CA ASP A 95 -12.02 -1.94 -23.11
C ASP A 95 -13.51 -2.28 -22.93
N VAL A 96 -14.10 -1.82 -21.82
CA VAL A 96 -15.50 -2.09 -21.45
C VAL A 96 -16.25 -0.78 -21.17
N VAL A 97 -17.50 -0.70 -21.64
CA VAL A 97 -18.37 0.46 -21.39
C VAL A 97 -19.40 0.09 -20.29
N PRO A 98 -19.50 0.86 -19.19
CA PRO A 98 -20.47 0.59 -18.13
C PRO A 98 -21.93 0.70 -18.61
N PRO A 99 -22.87 -0.08 -18.06
CA PRO A 99 -24.28 0.04 -18.40
C PRO A 99 -24.82 1.45 -18.16
N GLY A 100 -25.53 2.00 -19.15
CA GLY A 100 -26.17 3.31 -19.07
C GLY A 100 -25.23 4.52 -19.25
N ALA A 101 -23.96 4.29 -19.59
CA ALA A 101 -22.98 5.35 -19.81
C ALA A 101 -23.43 6.33 -20.90
N TYR A 102 -23.79 5.81 -22.09
CA TYR A 102 -24.20 6.65 -23.22
C TYR A 102 -25.54 7.35 -22.98
N ALA A 103 -26.52 6.67 -22.38
CA ALA A 103 -27.80 7.27 -22.03
C ALA A 103 -27.62 8.49 -21.11
N ARG A 104 -26.71 8.41 -20.13
CA ARG A 104 -26.36 9.54 -19.25
C ARG A 104 -25.70 10.68 -20.01
N MET A 105 -24.68 10.38 -20.82
CA MET A 105 -23.95 11.40 -21.58
C MET A 105 -24.85 12.13 -22.58
N LEU A 106 -25.74 11.41 -23.27
CA LEU A 106 -26.72 12.00 -24.18
C LEU A 106 -27.75 12.86 -23.44
N ALA A 107 -28.23 12.41 -22.28
CA ALA A 107 -29.16 13.20 -21.48
C ALA A 107 -28.57 14.54 -21.02
N GLU A 108 -27.27 14.57 -20.68
CA GLU A 108 -26.59 15.83 -20.37
C GLU A 108 -26.46 16.72 -21.61
N LEU A 109 -26.08 16.14 -22.76
CA LEU A 109 -25.99 16.85 -24.03
C LEU A 109 -27.32 17.47 -24.49
N ASP A 110 -28.42 16.77 -24.27
CA ASP A 110 -29.77 17.28 -24.57
C ASP A 110 -30.15 18.46 -23.69
N ARG A 111 -29.77 18.37 -22.40
CA ARG A 111 -30.11 19.40 -21.41
C ARG A 111 -29.27 20.66 -21.61
N SER A 112 -28.01 20.52 -21.98
CA SER A 112 -27.05 21.63 -22.10
C SER A 112 -26.99 22.24 -23.50
N GLY A 113 -27.24 21.44 -24.55
CA GLY A 113 -26.92 21.80 -25.93
C GLY A 113 -25.41 21.87 -26.25
N SER A 114 -24.55 21.30 -25.38
CA SER A 114 -23.10 21.26 -25.58
C SER A 114 -22.71 20.45 -26.81
N ASP A 115 -21.51 20.72 -27.34
CA ASP A 115 -21.02 20.10 -28.57
C ASP A 115 -20.51 18.68 -28.35
N PHE A 116 -20.01 18.39 -27.15
CA PHE A 116 -19.70 17.03 -26.71
C PHE A 116 -19.71 16.91 -25.19
N ALA A 117 -19.84 15.67 -24.70
CA ALA A 117 -19.72 15.31 -23.30
C ALA A 117 -18.47 14.45 -23.09
N THR A 118 -17.84 14.58 -21.93
CA THR A 118 -16.74 13.73 -21.46
C THR A 118 -17.06 13.16 -20.09
N GLY A 119 -16.63 11.93 -19.80
CA GLY A 119 -16.90 11.29 -18.52
C GLY A 119 -15.69 10.62 -17.86
N ASN A 120 -15.92 10.15 -16.64
CA ASN A 120 -14.88 9.55 -15.81
C ASN A 120 -14.45 8.16 -16.31
N VAL A 121 -13.19 7.83 -16.04
CA VAL A 121 -12.55 6.59 -16.50
C VAL A 121 -11.95 5.85 -15.31
N LEU A 122 -12.34 4.58 -15.18
CA LEU A 122 -11.73 3.64 -14.24
C LEU A 122 -10.78 2.71 -14.99
N ARG A 123 -9.73 2.24 -14.30
CA ARG A 123 -8.85 1.18 -14.79
C ARG A 123 -9.39 -0.17 -14.37
N LEU A 124 -9.57 -1.07 -15.33
CA LEU A 124 -9.88 -2.47 -15.12
C LEU A 124 -8.57 -3.25 -15.00
N ARG A 125 -8.27 -3.69 -13.77
CA ARG A 125 -7.06 -4.45 -13.43
C ARG A 125 -7.20 -5.91 -13.88
N THR A 126 -6.07 -6.61 -14.00
CA THR A 126 -6.04 -8.04 -14.37
C THR A 126 -6.81 -8.93 -13.39
N ASN A 127 -6.91 -8.53 -12.12
CA ASN A 127 -7.70 -9.20 -11.09
C ASN A 127 -9.21 -8.87 -11.14
N GLY A 128 -9.67 -8.09 -12.13
CA GLY A 128 -11.06 -7.66 -12.27
C GLY A 128 -11.46 -6.43 -11.45
N GLU A 129 -10.59 -5.89 -10.60
CA GLU A 129 -10.92 -4.70 -9.79
C GLU A 129 -10.91 -3.41 -10.62
N LEU A 130 -11.80 -2.47 -10.25
CA LEU A 130 -11.90 -1.15 -10.86
C LEU A 130 -11.24 -0.09 -9.98
N GLU A 131 -10.30 0.67 -10.53
CA GLU A 131 -9.60 1.74 -9.81
C GLU A 131 -9.68 3.10 -10.53
N GLN A 132 -9.80 4.19 -9.78
CA GLN A 132 -9.82 5.54 -10.36
C GLN A 132 -8.54 5.84 -11.15
N SER A 133 -8.68 6.12 -12.46
CA SER A 133 -7.56 6.50 -13.30
C SER A 133 -6.91 7.80 -12.79
N PRO A 134 -5.57 7.83 -12.59
CA PRO A 134 -4.87 9.04 -12.12
C PRO A 134 -5.04 10.25 -13.05
N MET A 135 -5.19 10.02 -14.36
CA MET A 135 -5.37 11.08 -15.36
C MET A 135 -6.73 11.79 -15.18
N PHE A 136 -7.77 11.03 -14.85
CA PHE A 136 -9.15 11.52 -14.80
C PHE A 136 -9.62 11.89 -13.38
N ARG A 137 -8.85 11.54 -12.34
CA ARG A 137 -9.21 11.80 -10.93
C ARG A 137 -9.59 13.25 -10.64
N LYS A 138 -8.82 14.22 -11.17
CA LYS A 138 -9.09 15.66 -10.95
C LYS A 138 -10.02 16.25 -12.01
N PRO A 139 -9.81 16.00 -13.32
CA PRO A 139 -10.71 16.52 -14.34
C PRO A 139 -12.16 16.09 -14.10
N MET A 140 -12.38 14.86 -13.67
CA MET A 140 -13.70 14.24 -13.51
C MET A 140 -14.18 14.17 -12.05
N GLU A 141 -13.55 14.94 -11.14
CA GLU A 141 -13.93 14.96 -9.71
C GLU A 141 -15.34 15.49 -9.46
N LYS A 142 -15.83 16.37 -10.35
CA LYS A 142 -17.13 17.04 -10.21
C LYS A 142 -17.80 17.19 -11.56
N ALA A 143 -19.12 17.07 -11.60
CA ALA A 143 -19.88 17.39 -12.80
C ALA A 143 -19.78 18.89 -13.15
N ARG A 144 -19.71 19.22 -14.44
CA ARG A 144 -19.86 20.60 -14.96
C ARG A 144 -20.71 20.57 -16.22
N GLN A 145 -21.83 21.30 -16.22
CA GLN A 145 -22.64 21.49 -17.42
C GLN A 145 -22.19 22.73 -18.20
N ALA A 146 -22.24 22.66 -19.53
CA ALA A 146 -21.96 23.74 -20.45
C ALA A 146 -20.69 24.55 -20.09
N THR A 147 -19.60 23.87 -19.71
CA THR A 147 -18.31 24.47 -19.38
C THR A 147 -17.45 24.67 -20.64
N HIS A 148 -16.21 25.11 -20.49
CA HIS A 148 -15.25 25.27 -21.59
C HIS A 148 -13.82 25.10 -21.06
N VAL A 149 -12.88 24.63 -21.88
CA VAL A 149 -11.48 24.38 -21.47
C VAL A 149 -10.78 25.62 -20.91
N THR A 150 -11.12 26.82 -21.39
CA THR A 150 -10.57 28.09 -20.88
C THR A 150 -11.19 28.54 -19.55
N ARG A 151 -12.35 28.00 -19.18
CA ARG A 151 -12.98 28.18 -17.85
C ARG A 151 -12.53 27.12 -16.87
N ASP A 152 -12.22 25.92 -17.34
CA ASP A 152 -11.65 24.82 -16.55
C ASP A 152 -10.44 24.16 -17.25
N TRP A 153 -9.25 24.66 -16.93
CA TRP A 153 -7.99 24.18 -17.51
C TRP A 153 -7.64 22.74 -17.14
N LEU A 154 -8.36 22.09 -16.20
CA LEU A 154 -8.17 20.67 -15.91
C LEU A 154 -8.52 19.79 -17.11
N LEU A 155 -9.39 20.27 -18.00
CA LEU A 155 -9.78 19.56 -19.23
C LEU A 155 -8.63 19.38 -20.22
N LEU A 156 -7.51 20.11 -20.08
CA LEU A 156 -6.31 19.82 -20.87
C LEU A 156 -5.74 18.41 -20.61
N GLY A 157 -6.02 17.84 -19.43
CA GLY A 157 -5.63 16.46 -19.11
C GLY A 157 -6.50 15.39 -19.76
N ASP A 158 -7.65 15.76 -20.32
CA ASP A 158 -8.56 14.86 -20.99
C ASP A 158 -8.29 14.84 -22.51
N ARG A 159 -7.53 13.85 -22.94
CA ARG A 159 -6.90 13.81 -24.28
C ARG A 159 -7.19 12.53 -25.06
N ILE A 160 -8.08 11.68 -24.57
CA ILE A 160 -8.47 10.42 -25.22
C ILE A 160 -9.80 10.57 -25.93
N ALA A 161 -10.05 9.83 -27.00
CA ALA A 161 -11.32 9.92 -27.71
C ALA A 161 -12.44 9.07 -27.07
N CYS A 162 -12.07 7.98 -26.39
CA CYS A 162 -13.01 6.91 -26.03
C CYS A 162 -13.97 7.21 -24.88
N ASN A 163 -13.69 8.23 -24.06
CA ASN A 163 -14.58 8.65 -22.97
C ASN A 163 -15.54 9.79 -23.38
N LYS A 164 -15.79 9.98 -24.67
CA LYS A 164 -16.54 11.13 -25.22
C LYS A 164 -17.69 10.73 -26.13
N VAL A 165 -18.73 11.57 -26.13
CA VAL A 165 -19.81 11.53 -27.12
C VAL A 165 -19.89 12.91 -27.78
N PHE A 166 -19.70 12.96 -29.10
CA PHE A 166 -19.69 14.18 -29.90
C PHE A 166 -21.00 14.36 -30.66
N ARG A 167 -21.49 15.59 -30.78
CA ARG A 167 -22.52 15.93 -31.77
C ARG A 167 -21.92 15.80 -33.18
N ARG A 168 -22.62 15.08 -34.05
CA ARG A 168 -22.17 14.84 -35.43
C ARG A 168 -22.01 16.14 -36.21
N THR A 169 -22.94 17.08 -36.04
CA THR A 169 -22.87 18.39 -36.70
C THR A 169 -21.61 19.18 -36.33
N PHE A 170 -21.20 19.13 -35.06
CA PHE A 170 -19.97 19.75 -34.59
C PHE A 170 -18.73 19.04 -35.16
N TRP A 171 -18.78 17.71 -35.24
CA TRP A 171 -17.71 16.92 -35.83
C TRP A 171 -17.47 17.27 -37.31
N ASP A 172 -18.54 17.36 -38.08
CA ASP A 172 -18.51 17.65 -39.51
C ASP A 172 -18.17 19.13 -39.78
N GLU A 173 -18.70 20.08 -38.99
CA GLU A 173 -18.41 21.53 -39.11
C GLU A 173 -16.90 21.83 -39.05
N HIS A 174 -16.18 21.12 -38.18
CA HIS A 174 -14.73 21.31 -38.02
C HIS A 174 -13.89 20.28 -38.78
N ALA A 175 -14.52 19.42 -39.59
CA ALA A 175 -13.87 18.42 -40.40
C ALA A 175 -12.84 17.57 -39.61
N PHE A 176 -13.22 17.11 -38.41
CA PHE A 176 -12.32 16.30 -37.60
C PHE A 176 -12.02 14.96 -38.28
N ALA A 177 -10.73 14.61 -38.29
CA ALA A 177 -10.24 13.33 -38.76
C ALA A 177 -8.99 12.93 -37.97
N PHE A 178 -8.89 11.66 -37.62
CA PHE A 178 -7.72 11.14 -36.92
C PHE A 178 -6.52 11.05 -37.88
N PRO A 179 -5.34 11.57 -37.51
CA PRO A 179 -4.13 11.38 -38.30
C PRO A 179 -3.79 9.90 -38.53
N THR A 180 -3.40 9.54 -39.76
CA THR A 180 -3.03 8.16 -40.12
C THR A 180 -1.51 7.91 -39.98
N GLY A 181 -1.11 6.68 -39.70
CA GLY A 181 0.30 6.27 -39.62
C GLY A 181 1.11 6.75 -38.40
N VAL A 182 0.47 7.44 -37.45
CA VAL A 182 1.11 7.98 -36.23
C VAL A 182 0.50 7.38 -34.96
N LEU A 183 1.30 7.30 -33.90
CA LEU A 183 0.81 6.99 -32.55
C LEU A 183 0.26 8.26 -31.87
N TYR A 184 -0.72 8.08 -30.96
CA TYR A 184 -1.32 9.15 -30.15
C TYR A 184 -2.16 10.15 -30.95
N GLU A 185 -2.86 9.65 -31.96
CA GLU A 185 -3.71 10.40 -32.87
C GLU A 185 -4.85 11.15 -32.15
N ASP A 186 -5.32 10.64 -31.00
CA ASP A 186 -6.37 11.28 -30.19
C ASP A 186 -6.05 12.72 -29.83
N ILE A 187 -4.79 12.99 -29.44
CA ILE A 187 -4.38 14.30 -28.92
C ILE A 187 -4.58 15.39 -29.99
N ALA A 188 -4.32 15.03 -31.25
CA ALA A 188 -4.43 15.94 -32.38
C ALA A 188 -5.89 16.28 -32.75
N VAL A 189 -6.87 15.55 -32.22
CA VAL A 189 -8.30 15.78 -32.46
C VAL A 189 -8.98 16.34 -31.20
N VAL A 190 -8.80 15.67 -30.07
CA VAL A 190 -9.53 15.93 -28.82
C VAL A 190 -9.20 17.29 -28.22
N LEU A 191 -7.92 17.67 -28.19
CA LEU A 191 -7.56 18.97 -27.63
C LEU A 191 -8.02 20.14 -28.52
N PRO A 192 -7.84 20.12 -29.85
CA PRO A 192 -8.48 21.08 -30.72
C PRO A 192 -10.00 21.13 -30.54
N ALA A 193 -10.68 19.97 -30.42
CA ALA A 193 -12.12 19.91 -30.17
C ALA A 193 -12.53 20.64 -28.88
N HIS A 194 -11.79 20.47 -27.78
CA HIS A 194 -12.04 21.23 -26.53
C HIS A 194 -11.96 22.76 -26.71
N PHE A 195 -11.10 23.25 -27.61
CA PHE A 195 -10.96 24.69 -27.89
C PHE A 195 -11.89 25.21 -28.99
N LEU A 196 -12.46 24.31 -29.80
CA LEU A 196 -13.41 24.63 -30.87
C LEU A 196 -14.85 24.60 -30.39
N ALA A 197 -15.15 23.73 -29.42
CA ALA A 197 -16.48 23.61 -28.84
C ALA A 197 -16.95 24.93 -28.22
N ARG A 198 -18.21 25.28 -28.44
CA ARG A 198 -18.92 26.36 -27.76
C ARG A 198 -19.05 26.04 -26.27
N SER A 199 -19.38 24.79 -25.95
CA SER A 199 -19.36 24.28 -24.58
C SER A 199 -19.24 22.76 -24.52
N VAL A 200 -18.81 22.25 -23.37
CA VAL A 200 -18.59 20.83 -23.08
C VAL A 200 -19.24 20.47 -21.75
N ASP A 201 -19.82 19.27 -21.67
CA ASP A 201 -20.30 18.69 -20.42
C ASP A 201 -19.28 17.72 -19.81
N VAL A 202 -19.14 17.77 -18.49
CA VAL A 202 -18.28 16.87 -17.69
C VAL A 202 -19.17 16.03 -16.78
N VAL A 203 -19.12 14.71 -16.97
CA VAL A 203 -19.82 13.71 -16.18
C VAL A 203 -18.86 13.13 -15.14
N GLU A 204 -19.22 13.15 -13.85
CA GLU A 204 -18.36 12.68 -12.76
C GLU A 204 -18.38 11.16 -12.59
N GLU A 205 -19.47 10.52 -13.00
CA GLU A 205 -19.63 9.09 -12.95
C GLU A 205 -18.76 8.37 -14.00
N PRO A 206 -18.31 7.14 -13.71
CA PRO A 206 -17.61 6.30 -14.68
C PRO A 206 -18.45 6.05 -15.94
N VAL A 207 -17.88 6.36 -17.10
CA VAL A 207 -18.46 6.08 -18.43
C VAL A 207 -17.58 5.13 -19.25
N TYR A 208 -16.40 4.77 -18.74
CA TYR A 208 -15.44 3.95 -19.47
C TYR A 208 -14.53 3.16 -18.51
N HIS A 209 -14.33 1.88 -18.80
CA HIS A 209 -13.41 0.99 -18.08
C HIS A 209 -12.22 0.63 -18.98
N TRP A 210 -11.08 1.26 -18.71
CA TRP A 210 -9.83 1.08 -19.43
C TRP A 210 -9.06 -0.13 -18.90
N ARG A 211 -8.90 -1.18 -19.70
CA ARG A 211 -8.16 -2.39 -19.35
C ARG A 211 -6.65 -2.16 -19.30
N ASP A 212 -6.02 -2.59 -18.20
CA ASP A 212 -4.57 -2.71 -18.14
C ASP A 212 -4.16 -4.06 -18.76
N ARG A 213 -3.38 -4.02 -19.86
CA ARG A 213 -2.83 -5.22 -20.54
C ARG A 213 -1.31 -5.20 -20.68
N ASP A 214 -0.71 -6.38 -20.69
CA ASP A 214 0.71 -6.56 -20.96
C ASP A 214 1.05 -6.18 -22.41
N GLY A 215 2.15 -5.43 -22.60
CA GLY A 215 2.59 -4.99 -23.92
C GLY A 215 1.86 -3.78 -24.53
N SER A 216 0.93 -3.13 -23.80
CA SER A 216 0.30 -1.87 -24.24
C SER A 216 1.34 -0.83 -24.71
N ILE A 217 0.99 -0.03 -25.73
CA ILE A 217 1.81 1.10 -26.20
C ILE A 217 2.13 2.07 -25.04
N THR A 218 1.26 2.12 -24.02
CA THR A 218 1.44 2.96 -22.82
C THR A 218 2.49 2.45 -21.82
N THR A 219 2.88 1.16 -21.91
CA THR A 219 3.88 0.53 -21.04
C THR A 219 5.28 0.50 -21.68
N ARG A 220 5.39 0.43 -23.02
CA ARG A 220 6.67 0.54 -23.75
C ARG A 220 7.08 1.99 -24.02
N ARG A 221 7.54 2.69 -22.99
CA ARG A 221 7.80 4.15 -23.03
C ARG A 221 9.14 4.55 -23.67
N ALA A 222 10.15 3.68 -23.61
CA ALA A 222 11.51 3.94 -24.10
C ALA A 222 11.72 3.54 -25.58
N VAL A 223 10.79 3.91 -26.46
CA VAL A 223 10.86 3.58 -27.90
C VAL A 223 11.06 4.87 -28.72
N PRO A 224 12.08 4.96 -29.60
CA PRO A 224 12.36 6.17 -30.39
C PRO A 224 11.17 6.69 -31.20
N ARG A 225 10.41 5.77 -31.84
CA ARG A 225 9.18 6.11 -32.56
C ARG A 225 8.13 6.77 -31.65
N GLY A 226 7.98 6.26 -30.42
CA GLY A 226 6.99 6.75 -29.46
C GLY A 226 7.21 8.22 -29.09
N ILE A 227 8.45 8.64 -28.83
CA ILE A 227 8.74 10.04 -28.51
C ILE A 227 8.56 10.95 -29.73
N ARG A 228 9.00 10.52 -30.93
CA ARG A 228 8.83 11.28 -32.16
C ARG A 228 7.35 11.56 -32.44
N ASP A 229 6.52 10.52 -32.43
CA ASP A 229 5.10 10.61 -32.77
C ASP A 229 4.35 11.42 -31.69
N ARG A 230 4.70 11.25 -30.41
CA ARG A 230 4.16 12.09 -29.32
C ARG A 230 4.48 13.57 -29.49
N VAL A 231 5.75 13.90 -29.77
CA VAL A 231 6.18 15.29 -29.97
C VAL A 231 5.45 15.91 -31.16
N THR A 232 5.28 15.15 -32.25
CA THR A 232 4.51 15.60 -33.42
C THR A 232 3.08 15.96 -33.03
N ALA A 233 2.38 15.09 -32.29
CA ALA A 233 1.01 15.35 -31.84
C ALA A 233 0.92 16.62 -30.97
N VAL A 234 1.78 16.76 -29.96
CA VAL A 234 1.71 17.94 -29.08
C VAL A 234 2.11 19.23 -29.79
N THR A 235 3.06 19.16 -30.74
CA THR A 235 3.48 20.30 -31.56
C THR A 235 2.36 20.76 -32.48
N ALA A 236 1.59 19.83 -33.06
CA ALA A 236 0.46 20.15 -33.92
C ALA A 236 -0.59 20.99 -33.18
N VAL A 237 -0.95 20.60 -31.95
CA VAL A 237 -1.90 21.37 -31.12
C VAL A 237 -1.33 22.72 -30.71
N SER A 238 -0.04 22.81 -30.34
CA SER A 238 0.60 24.08 -30.00
C SER A 238 0.60 25.06 -31.17
N ARG A 239 0.87 24.57 -32.40
CA ARG A 239 0.77 25.36 -33.63
C ARG A 239 -0.65 25.80 -33.93
N PHE A 240 -1.62 24.89 -33.83
CA PHE A 240 -3.04 25.21 -33.98
C PHE A 240 -3.48 26.37 -33.06
N LEU A 241 -3.02 26.39 -31.81
CA LEU A 241 -3.30 27.50 -30.89
C LEU A 241 -2.53 28.78 -31.26
N ALA A 242 -1.30 28.65 -31.77
CA ALA A 242 -0.50 29.79 -32.23
C ALA A 242 -1.11 30.49 -33.45
N ASP A 243 -1.60 29.73 -34.43
CA ASP A 243 -2.22 30.25 -35.65
C ASP A 243 -3.51 31.04 -35.35
N ARG A 244 -4.07 30.87 -34.14
CA ARG A 244 -5.25 31.57 -33.63
C ARG A 244 -4.94 32.78 -32.76
N ALA A 245 -3.68 33.22 -32.68
CA ALA A 245 -3.23 34.30 -31.79
C ALA A 245 -4.02 35.63 -31.92
N GLY A 246 -4.71 35.87 -33.05
CA GLY A 246 -5.60 37.02 -33.25
C GLY A 246 -6.97 36.95 -32.55
N THR A 247 -7.31 35.83 -31.92
CA THR A 247 -8.57 35.64 -31.18
C THR A 247 -8.40 35.88 -29.68
N THR A 248 -9.45 36.35 -29.02
CA THR A 248 -9.40 36.67 -27.58
C THR A 248 -9.08 35.41 -26.76
N GLY A 249 -7.98 35.45 -26.00
CA GLY A 249 -7.58 34.36 -25.10
C GLY A 249 -6.66 33.29 -25.73
N ALA A 250 -6.42 33.30 -27.04
CA ALA A 250 -5.58 32.29 -27.71
C ALA A 250 -4.13 32.26 -27.22
N ALA A 251 -3.53 33.42 -26.95
CA ALA A 251 -2.18 33.49 -26.39
C ALA A 251 -2.08 32.86 -24.98
N GLU A 252 -3.10 33.04 -24.14
CA GLU A 252 -3.15 32.34 -22.85
C GLU A 252 -3.36 30.84 -23.05
N ALA A 253 -4.28 30.44 -23.92
CA ALA A 253 -4.55 29.04 -24.24
C ALA A 253 -3.27 28.31 -24.68
N LYS A 254 -2.50 28.91 -25.60
CA LYS A 254 -1.20 28.36 -26.03
C LYS A 254 -0.23 28.21 -24.86
N ARG A 255 -0.03 29.26 -24.05
CA ARG A 255 0.88 29.20 -22.89
C ARG A 255 0.48 28.12 -21.89
N ARG A 256 -0.82 27.99 -21.60
CA ARG A 256 -1.37 26.96 -20.70
C ARG A 256 -1.18 25.56 -21.26
N TYR A 257 -1.43 25.38 -22.55
CA TYR A 257 -1.24 24.11 -23.23
C TYR A 257 0.24 23.71 -23.30
N ASP A 258 1.15 24.61 -23.67
CA ASP A 258 2.58 24.32 -23.69
C ASP A 258 3.09 23.91 -22.29
N ALA A 259 2.64 24.60 -21.24
CA ALA A 259 2.94 24.20 -19.85
C ALA A 259 2.42 22.79 -19.53
N HIS A 260 1.20 22.46 -20.00
CA HIS A 260 0.62 21.13 -19.84
C HIS A 260 1.44 20.06 -20.57
N ALA A 261 1.78 20.27 -21.84
CA ALA A 261 2.56 19.33 -22.64
C ALA A 261 3.95 19.05 -22.01
N LEU A 262 4.62 20.07 -21.47
CA LEU A 262 5.90 19.94 -20.79
C LEU A 262 5.81 19.24 -19.42
N SER A 263 4.66 19.31 -18.73
CA SER A 263 4.46 18.77 -17.38
C SER A 263 3.69 17.44 -17.33
N GLY A 264 3.00 17.08 -18.42
CA GLY A 264 2.21 15.86 -18.56
C GLY A 264 2.73 14.97 -19.68
N ASP A 265 2.52 15.38 -20.94
CA ASP A 265 2.79 14.54 -22.12
C ASP A 265 4.25 14.12 -22.25
N LEU A 266 5.16 15.09 -22.25
CA LEU A 266 6.58 14.83 -22.49
C LEU A 266 7.32 14.45 -21.20
N TRP A 267 6.78 14.80 -20.04
CA TRP A 267 7.34 14.39 -18.74
C TRP A 267 7.42 12.85 -18.61
N LEU A 268 6.41 12.12 -19.12
CA LEU A 268 6.40 10.65 -19.10
C LEU A 268 7.61 10.02 -19.78
N PHE A 269 8.13 10.67 -20.83
CA PHE A 269 9.33 10.20 -21.54
C PHE A 269 10.63 10.60 -20.85
N ILE A 270 10.63 11.72 -20.10
CA ILE A 270 11.78 12.07 -19.24
C ILE A 270 11.99 10.98 -18.18
N GLU A 271 10.92 10.47 -17.58
CA GLU A 271 11.00 9.40 -16.58
C GLU A 271 11.46 8.05 -17.18
N ALA A 272 11.33 7.86 -18.49
CA ALA A 272 11.80 6.66 -19.20
C ALA A 272 13.26 6.75 -19.67
N LEU A 273 13.90 7.93 -19.58
CA LEU A 273 15.30 8.11 -19.99
C LEU A 273 16.30 7.14 -19.32
N PRO A 274 16.19 6.81 -18.02
CA PRO A 274 17.13 5.88 -17.39
C PRO A 274 17.13 4.48 -17.99
N ASP A 275 16.01 4.06 -18.60
CA ASP A 275 15.82 2.73 -19.16
C ASP A 275 16.03 2.70 -20.68
N GLY A 276 16.21 3.87 -21.31
CA GLY A 276 16.41 3.99 -22.76
C GLY A 276 17.86 3.78 -23.18
N ASP A 277 18.04 3.31 -24.41
CA ASP A 277 19.34 3.19 -25.06
C ASP A 277 19.80 4.51 -25.71
N ALA A 278 20.97 4.47 -26.36
CA ALA A 278 21.55 5.65 -27.01
C ALA A 278 20.65 6.21 -28.14
N GLU A 279 19.96 5.34 -28.88
CA GLU A 279 19.05 5.74 -29.95
C GLU A 279 17.84 6.49 -29.39
N PHE A 280 17.24 5.97 -28.32
CA PHE A 280 16.14 6.64 -27.62
C PHE A 280 16.57 7.97 -27.02
N HIS A 281 17.76 8.05 -26.41
CA HIS A 281 18.30 9.28 -25.85
C HIS A 281 18.47 10.36 -26.91
N GLU A 282 19.03 10.02 -28.08
CA GLU A 282 19.20 10.94 -29.19
C GLU A 282 17.84 11.41 -29.73
N ALA A 283 16.92 10.47 -29.99
CA ALA A 283 15.57 10.78 -30.45
C ALA A 283 14.83 11.71 -29.48
N PHE A 284 14.95 11.46 -28.17
CA PHE A 284 14.35 12.29 -27.14
C PHE A 284 14.91 13.71 -27.15
N LEU A 285 16.23 13.88 -27.11
CA LEU A 285 16.87 15.20 -27.12
C LEU A 285 16.57 15.97 -28.39
N LYS A 286 16.51 15.29 -29.54
CA LYS A 286 16.17 15.88 -30.83
C LYS A 286 14.74 16.40 -30.84
N HIS A 287 13.77 15.54 -30.53
CA HIS A 287 12.35 15.87 -30.69
C HIS A 287 11.81 16.71 -29.53
N ALA A 288 11.97 16.26 -28.29
CA ALA A 288 11.49 16.99 -27.12
C ALA A 288 12.23 18.32 -26.93
N GLY A 289 13.54 18.34 -27.17
CA GLY A 289 14.34 19.56 -27.15
C GLY A 289 13.90 20.58 -28.20
N ALA A 290 13.53 20.13 -29.41
CA ALA A 290 13.00 21.00 -30.45
C ALA A 290 11.65 21.63 -30.05
N PHE A 291 10.71 20.84 -29.49
CA PHE A 291 9.46 21.39 -28.98
C PHE A 291 9.71 22.43 -27.87
N ALA A 292 10.53 22.09 -26.87
CA ALA A 292 10.86 23.00 -25.77
C ALA A 292 11.53 24.30 -26.23
N ALA A 293 12.23 24.30 -27.37
CA ALA A 293 12.81 25.51 -27.96
C ALA A 293 11.75 26.46 -28.58
N THR A 294 10.56 25.96 -28.91
CA THR A 294 9.43 26.78 -29.43
C THR A 294 8.58 27.38 -28.32
N VAL A 295 8.76 26.94 -27.07
CA VAL A 295 7.98 27.40 -25.92
C VAL A 295 8.52 28.72 -25.38
N GLU A 296 7.62 29.64 -25.03
CA GLU A 296 7.98 30.95 -24.47
C GLU A 296 8.79 30.81 -23.16
N PRO A 297 9.83 31.64 -22.94
CA PRO A 297 10.66 31.58 -21.74
C PRO A 297 9.88 31.69 -20.41
N ASP A 298 8.82 32.50 -20.37
CA ASP A 298 8.00 32.68 -19.17
C ASP A 298 7.18 31.45 -18.82
N VAL A 299 6.75 30.66 -19.82
CA VAL A 299 6.08 29.37 -19.60
C VAL A 299 7.04 28.41 -18.93
N LEU A 300 8.27 28.29 -19.44
CA LEU A 300 9.31 27.49 -18.80
C LEU A 300 9.61 27.98 -17.38
N ALA A 301 9.72 29.29 -17.16
CA ALA A 301 9.98 29.86 -15.83
C ALA A 301 8.82 29.65 -14.83
N SER A 302 7.59 29.44 -15.32
CA SER A 302 6.41 29.15 -14.49
C SER A 302 6.26 27.69 -14.07
N LEU A 303 7.01 26.76 -14.71
CA LEU A 303 6.96 25.35 -14.37
C LEU A 303 7.44 25.08 -12.93
N PRO A 304 6.99 23.98 -12.30
CA PRO A 304 7.57 23.49 -11.05
C PRO A 304 9.09 23.35 -11.15
N LEU A 305 9.82 23.65 -10.05
CA LEU A 305 11.30 23.66 -10.02
C LEU A 305 11.94 22.42 -10.66
N HIS A 306 11.47 21.21 -10.30
CA HIS A 306 12.03 19.97 -10.82
C HIS A 306 11.93 19.86 -12.34
N LEU A 307 10.83 20.35 -12.94
CA LEU A 307 10.68 20.39 -14.40
C LEU A 307 11.51 21.52 -15.03
N ARG A 308 11.63 22.69 -14.38
CA ARG A 308 12.48 23.78 -14.87
C ARG A 308 13.92 23.35 -15.06
N VAL A 309 14.47 22.66 -14.06
CA VAL A 309 15.85 22.15 -14.09
C VAL A 309 16.00 21.10 -15.19
N LYS A 310 15.10 20.11 -15.27
CA LYS A 310 15.12 19.06 -16.29
C LYS A 310 15.05 19.64 -17.71
N TRP A 311 14.08 20.51 -17.98
CA TRP A 311 13.92 21.15 -19.30
C TRP A 311 15.09 22.06 -19.67
N GLN A 312 15.72 22.73 -18.70
CA GLN A 312 16.93 23.49 -18.97
C GLN A 312 18.10 22.58 -19.38
N LEU A 313 18.31 21.45 -18.68
CA LEU A 313 19.35 20.47 -19.04
C LEU A 313 19.09 19.87 -20.43
N ILE A 314 17.82 19.63 -20.79
CA ILE A 314 17.42 19.14 -22.12
C ILE A 314 17.77 20.18 -23.20
N ARG A 315 17.43 21.46 -22.98
CA ARG A 315 17.75 22.55 -23.93
C ARG A 315 19.25 22.75 -24.13
N GLU A 316 20.04 22.58 -23.07
CA GLU A 316 21.51 22.63 -23.11
C GLU A 316 22.15 21.31 -23.56
N ARG A 317 21.36 20.26 -23.85
CA ARG A 317 21.81 18.90 -24.23
C ARG A 317 22.76 18.25 -23.20
N ARG A 318 22.56 18.51 -21.91
CA ARG A 318 23.37 18.01 -20.78
C ARG A 318 22.85 16.66 -20.25
N LEU A 319 22.77 15.65 -21.12
CA LEU A 319 22.18 14.34 -20.80
C LEU A 319 22.83 13.62 -19.60
N PRO A 320 24.18 13.59 -19.43
CA PRO A 320 24.77 12.91 -18.28
C PRO A 320 24.32 13.49 -16.94
N GLU A 321 24.17 14.81 -16.85
CA GLU A 321 23.67 15.49 -15.63
C GLU A 321 22.17 15.29 -15.44
N LEU A 322 21.39 15.19 -16.52
CA LEU A 322 19.97 14.84 -16.47
C LEU A 322 19.77 13.41 -15.95
N LEU A 323 20.51 12.43 -16.47
CA LEU A 323 20.45 11.04 -16.01
C LEU A 323 20.89 10.92 -14.55
N ALA A 324 21.96 11.62 -14.15
CA ALA A 324 22.38 11.68 -12.75
C ALA A 324 21.31 12.31 -11.84
N LEU A 325 20.65 13.39 -12.29
CA LEU A 325 19.56 14.02 -11.56
C LEU A 325 18.35 13.08 -11.41
N LEU A 326 17.97 12.35 -12.47
CA LEU A 326 16.88 11.37 -12.42
C LEU A 326 17.22 10.19 -11.49
N ALA A 327 18.47 9.72 -11.50
CA ALA A 327 18.93 8.69 -10.59
C ALA A 327 18.90 9.16 -9.12
N ASP A 328 19.27 10.41 -8.85
CA ASP A 328 19.16 11.02 -7.52
C ASP A 328 17.70 11.20 -7.09
N GLU A 329 16.81 11.65 -7.98
CA GLU A 329 15.38 11.82 -7.69
C GLU A 329 14.67 10.47 -7.47
N LYS A 330 15.09 9.39 -8.14
CA LYS A 330 14.60 8.03 -7.88
C LYS A 330 14.93 7.59 -6.44
N LYS A 331 16.05 8.06 -5.87
CA LYS A 331 16.45 7.79 -4.48
C LYS A 331 15.79 8.76 -3.50
N ASP A 332 15.71 10.05 -3.84
CA ASP A 332 15.23 11.12 -2.96
C ASP A 332 14.61 12.29 -3.76
N ARG A 333 13.32 12.14 -4.09
CA ARG A 333 12.57 13.03 -4.98
C ARG A 333 12.43 14.47 -4.47
N ASP A 334 12.64 15.47 -5.31
CA ASP A 334 12.61 16.92 -4.98
C ASP A 334 13.50 17.33 -3.79
N THR A 335 14.70 16.74 -3.69
CA THR A 335 15.71 17.15 -2.71
C THR A 335 16.83 17.96 -3.38
N PHE A 336 17.16 19.10 -2.79
CA PHE A 336 18.18 20.04 -3.28
C PHE A 336 18.72 20.89 -2.14
N HIS A 337 19.90 21.48 -2.30
CA HIS A 337 20.42 22.49 -1.37
C HIS A 337 19.87 23.88 -1.71
N VAL A 338 19.62 24.69 -0.68
CA VAL A 338 19.26 26.10 -0.83
C VAL A 338 20.52 26.96 -0.73
N ARG A 339 20.79 27.78 -1.75
CA ARG A 339 21.85 28.80 -1.73
C ARG A 339 21.26 30.20 -1.73
N GLY A 340 21.88 31.11 -0.98
CA GLY A 340 21.47 32.51 -0.88
C GLY A 340 20.32 32.76 0.13
N LEU A 341 20.33 33.94 0.75
CA LEU A 341 19.37 34.33 1.80
C LEU A 341 18.18 35.12 1.25
N LEU A 342 18.43 36.22 0.53
CA LEU A 342 17.36 37.12 0.03
C LEU A 342 16.73 36.62 -1.29
N ARG A 343 17.56 35.99 -2.14
CA ARG A 343 17.18 35.41 -3.43
C ARG A 343 17.57 33.92 -3.44
N PRO A 344 16.84 33.07 -2.69
CA PRO A 344 17.18 31.67 -2.54
C PRO A 344 17.10 30.94 -3.88
N ARG A 345 18.06 30.05 -4.14
CA ARG A 345 18.14 29.23 -5.35
C ARG A 345 18.38 27.76 -5.02
N ALA A 346 17.88 26.88 -5.87
CA ALA A 346 18.12 25.45 -5.81
C ALA A 346 19.52 25.11 -6.33
N HIS A 347 20.18 24.15 -5.67
CA HIS A 347 21.41 23.54 -6.12
C HIS A 347 21.30 22.03 -5.97
N HIS A 348 21.28 21.32 -7.10
CA HIS A 348 21.23 19.87 -7.15
C HIS A 348 22.65 19.28 -7.22
N PRO A 349 23.03 18.32 -6.35
CA PRO A 349 24.37 17.72 -6.39
C PRO A 349 24.75 17.12 -7.75
N ALA A 350 23.79 16.52 -8.46
CA ALA A 350 23.99 15.97 -9.81
C ALA A 350 24.34 17.02 -10.88
N VAL A 351 24.02 18.31 -10.66
CA VAL A 351 24.24 19.38 -11.63
C VAL A 351 25.52 20.13 -11.29
N ARG A 352 26.58 19.91 -12.07
CA ARG A 352 27.93 20.41 -11.81
C ARG A 352 28.13 21.82 -12.34
N ALA A 353 27.73 22.09 -13.59
CA ALA A 353 27.85 23.42 -14.19
C ALA A 353 26.64 24.30 -13.82
N PRO A 354 26.85 25.60 -13.57
CA PRO A 354 25.78 26.49 -13.10
C PRO A 354 24.66 26.60 -14.15
N LEU A 355 23.42 26.64 -13.66
CA LEU A 355 22.23 26.92 -14.48
C LEU A 355 21.82 28.39 -14.36
N PRO A 356 21.02 28.93 -15.31
CA PRO A 356 20.50 30.28 -15.22
C PRO A 356 19.76 30.55 -13.90
N SER A 357 19.85 31.80 -13.43
CA SER A 357 19.29 32.20 -12.14
C SER A 357 17.76 32.04 -12.07
N ALA A 358 17.06 32.30 -13.19
CA ALA A 358 15.61 32.15 -13.29
C ALA A 358 15.17 30.68 -13.20
N THR A 359 15.97 29.75 -13.73
CA THR A 359 15.70 28.30 -13.69
C THR A 359 15.76 27.76 -12.27
N THR A 360 16.71 28.25 -11.47
CA THR A 360 16.97 27.77 -10.10
C THR A 360 16.31 28.60 -9.02
N ALA A 361 15.63 29.71 -9.36
CA ALA A 361 14.98 30.58 -8.40
C ALA A 361 13.88 29.85 -7.60
N LEU A 362 13.93 29.98 -6.28
CA LEU A 362 12.98 29.33 -5.37
C LEU A 362 11.82 30.26 -5.00
N THR A 363 10.62 29.70 -5.04
CA THR A 363 9.38 30.35 -4.63
C THR A 363 8.98 29.97 -3.21
N SER A 364 7.83 30.46 -2.73
CA SER A 364 7.26 29.99 -1.47
C SER A 364 6.85 28.51 -1.54
N ALA A 365 6.33 28.07 -2.69
CA ALA A 365 5.85 26.72 -2.93
C ALA A 365 6.97 25.66 -2.94
N ASP A 366 8.18 26.03 -3.36
CA ASP A 366 9.35 25.14 -3.38
C ASP A 366 9.94 24.88 -1.98
N LEU A 367 9.58 25.70 -0.99
CA LEU A 367 10.07 25.63 0.40
C LEU A 367 8.90 25.60 1.40
N PRO A 368 8.06 24.55 1.38
CA PRO A 368 6.92 24.43 2.27
C PRO A 368 7.37 24.22 3.73
N VAL A 369 6.57 24.71 4.68
CA VAL A 369 6.74 24.39 6.11
C VAL A 369 6.08 23.05 6.39
N HIS A 370 6.89 22.10 6.85
CA HIS A 370 6.44 20.83 7.39
C HIS A 370 6.37 20.97 8.91
N ALA A 371 5.15 20.95 9.45
CA ALA A 371 4.89 21.03 10.87
C ALA A 371 4.02 19.84 11.28
N HIS A 372 4.59 18.94 12.06
CA HIS A 372 4.00 17.67 12.43
C HIS A 372 3.95 17.55 13.95
N LEU A 373 2.85 17.04 14.47
CA LEU A 373 2.61 16.73 15.87
C LEU A 373 2.72 15.22 16.05
N THR A 374 3.67 14.80 16.87
CA THR A 374 3.84 13.41 17.32
C THR A 374 2.87 13.09 18.45
N GLU A 375 2.52 14.11 19.24
CA GLU A 375 1.57 14.00 20.34
C GLU A 375 0.68 15.24 20.42
N ALA A 376 -0.61 15.03 20.69
CA ALA A 376 -1.53 16.05 21.15
C ALA A 376 -2.46 15.44 22.20
N VAL A 377 -2.31 15.85 23.46
CA VAL A 377 -3.00 15.22 24.60
C VAL A 377 -3.36 16.25 25.68
N TRP A 378 -4.44 15.99 26.41
CA TRP A 378 -4.85 16.83 27.54
C TRP A 378 -4.14 16.39 28.81
N ARG A 379 -3.38 17.28 29.45
CA ARG A 379 -2.79 17.08 30.79
C ARG A 379 -3.13 18.28 31.65
N ASP A 380 -3.64 18.03 32.86
CA ASP A 380 -4.02 19.09 33.81
C ASP A 380 -4.95 20.17 33.24
N GLY A 381 -5.81 19.80 32.28
CA GLY A 381 -6.74 20.71 31.60
C GLY A 381 -6.12 21.60 30.51
N LEU A 382 -4.85 21.40 30.18
CA LEU A 382 -4.13 22.08 29.11
C LEU A 382 -3.84 21.13 27.95
N LEU A 383 -3.80 21.66 26.72
CA LEU A 383 -3.45 20.87 25.55
C LEU A 383 -1.93 20.89 25.37
N HIS A 384 -1.29 19.75 25.62
CA HIS A 384 0.13 19.55 25.38
C HIS A 384 0.35 19.09 23.94
N LEU A 385 1.30 19.71 23.26
CA LEU A 385 1.64 19.47 21.88
C LEU A 385 3.13 19.16 21.79
N THR A 386 3.47 18.00 21.24
CA THR A 386 4.84 17.59 20.97
C THR A 386 4.98 17.36 19.47
N GLY A 387 6.07 17.83 18.87
CA GLY A 387 6.23 17.69 17.43
C GLY A 387 7.50 18.32 16.88
N HIS A 388 7.52 18.51 15.56
CA HIS A 388 8.63 19.15 14.87
C HIS A 388 8.14 20.05 13.73
N ALA A 389 8.85 21.15 13.51
CA ALA A 389 8.54 22.10 12.44
C ALA A 389 9.80 22.61 11.72
N TYR A 390 9.88 22.39 10.42
CA TYR A 390 11.00 22.81 9.57
C TYR A 390 10.53 23.27 8.18
N VAL A 391 11.42 23.97 7.47
CA VAL A 391 11.22 24.30 6.06
C VAL A 391 11.92 23.24 5.22
N ARG A 392 11.17 22.55 4.35
CA ARG A 392 11.74 21.50 3.49
C ARG A 392 12.90 22.06 2.66
N ASN A 393 13.97 21.28 2.53
CA ASN A 393 15.19 21.61 1.79
C ASN A 393 16.02 22.78 2.33
N ALA A 394 15.64 23.36 3.47
CA ALA A 394 16.43 24.38 4.17
C ALA A 394 17.07 23.78 5.43
N PRO A 395 18.26 24.28 5.85
CA PRO A 395 18.90 23.82 7.08
C PRO A 395 17.96 23.89 8.31
N GLY A 396 17.99 22.85 9.13
CA GLY A 396 17.22 22.75 10.36
C GLY A 396 17.53 23.86 11.36
N GLY A 397 16.57 24.13 12.24
CA GLY A 397 16.77 24.98 13.41
C GLY A 397 15.46 25.11 14.20
N PRO A 398 15.47 25.84 15.32
CA PRO A 398 14.32 25.90 16.21
C PRO A 398 13.13 26.65 15.57
N ALA A 399 11.94 26.10 15.76
CA ALA A 399 10.68 26.82 15.70
C ALA A 399 10.38 27.36 17.11
N ARG A 400 10.01 28.64 17.23
CA ARG A 400 9.79 29.29 18.54
C ARG A 400 8.39 29.85 18.73
N LEU A 401 7.62 29.95 17.65
CA LEU A 401 6.33 30.62 17.64
C LEU A 401 5.29 29.75 16.93
N GLY A 402 4.14 29.58 17.58
CA GLY A 402 2.95 28.96 17.03
C GLY A 402 1.78 29.94 17.07
N TRP A 403 0.84 29.79 16.14
CA TRP A 403 -0.33 30.64 15.99
C TRP A 403 -1.61 29.81 15.99
N LEU A 404 -2.60 30.29 16.74
CA LEU A 404 -4.00 29.90 16.64
C LEU A 404 -4.72 30.99 15.85
N ARG A 405 -5.22 30.66 14.65
CA ARG A 405 -5.79 31.66 13.73
C ARG A 405 -7.22 31.34 13.33
N ALA A 406 -8.09 32.34 13.46
CA ALA A 406 -9.48 32.30 13.01
C ALA A 406 -9.80 33.59 12.24
N GLY A 407 -9.76 33.53 10.90
CA GLY A 407 -9.89 34.73 10.05
C GLY A 407 -8.81 35.78 10.36
N LYS A 408 -9.23 36.96 10.85
CA LYS A 408 -8.35 38.04 11.30
C LYS A 408 -7.90 37.90 12.77
N ARG A 409 -8.53 37.01 13.55
CA ARG A 409 -8.20 36.79 14.98
C ARG A 409 -6.98 35.90 15.11
N LEU A 410 -6.09 36.24 16.04
CA LEU A 410 -4.83 35.56 16.29
C LEU A 410 -4.60 35.42 17.80
N ILE A 411 -4.14 34.23 18.20
CA ILE A 411 -3.58 33.95 19.54
C ILE A 411 -2.18 33.34 19.31
N PRO A 412 -1.09 34.07 19.60
CA PRO A 412 0.25 33.51 19.55
C PRO A 412 0.50 32.63 20.78
N PHE A 413 1.29 31.57 20.62
CA PHE A 413 1.79 30.75 21.71
C PHE A 413 3.26 30.37 21.48
N ARG A 414 3.97 30.05 22.56
CA ARG A 414 5.41 29.75 22.53
C ARG A 414 5.63 28.29 22.19
N LEU A 415 6.57 28.04 21.27
CA LEU A 415 7.13 26.71 21.04
C LEU A 415 8.46 26.64 21.79
N ARG A 416 8.59 25.73 22.74
CA ARG A 416 9.85 25.42 23.43
C ARG A 416 10.64 24.46 22.54
N PRO A 417 11.80 24.85 21.99
CA PRO A 417 12.59 23.95 21.17
C PRO A 417 13.08 22.75 21.99
N VAL A 418 12.95 21.56 21.43
CA VAL A 418 13.55 20.32 21.94
C VAL A 418 14.43 19.72 20.86
N GLY A 419 15.56 19.13 21.26
CA GLY A 419 16.39 18.38 20.33
C GLY A 419 15.76 17.03 20.00
N GLY A 420 16.03 16.50 18.82
CA GLY A 420 15.61 15.14 18.46
C GLY A 420 15.76 14.88 16.98
N ASP A 421 16.21 13.67 16.63
CA ASP A 421 16.43 13.28 15.24
C ASP A 421 15.17 12.73 14.54
N GLU A 422 14.03 12.69 15.25
CA GLU A 422 12.77 12.19 14.70
C GLU A 422 12.31 12.99 13.46
N ALA A 423 12.50 14.31 13.46
CA ALA A 423 12.20 15.14 12.30
C ALA A 423 13.05 14.75 11.08
N THR A 424 14.32 14.40 11.30
CA THR A 424 15.24 13.93 10.26
C THR A 424 14.81 12.56 9.75
N ALA A 425 14.59 11.61 10.66
CA ALA A 425 14.13 10.25 10.39
C ALA A 425 12.88 10.22 9.51
N ARG A 426 11.86 11.00 9.90
CA ARG A 426 10.54 11.04 9.24
C ARG A 426 10.48 11.98 8.03
N SER A 427 11.53 12.76 7.75
CA SER A 427 11.50 13.73 6.65
C SER A 427 11.40 13.08 5.27
N GLY A 428 11.81 11.81 5.15
CA GLY A 428 11.98 11.11 3.88
C GLY A 428 13.08 11.73 3.00
N ARG A 429 14.00 12.50 3.60
CA ARG A 429 15.10 13.18 2.89
C ARG A 429 16.44 12.62 3.33
N SER A 430 17.38 12.59 2.39
CA SER A 430 18.74 12.12 2.57
C SER A 430 19.76 13.25 2.71
N LEU A 431 19.50 14.44 2.13
CA LEU A 431 20.47 15.55 2.12
C LEU A 431 20.41 16.49 3.33
N HIS A 432 19.28 16.56 4.04
CA HIS A 432 19.04 17.58 5.07
C HIS A 432 18.85 16.98 6.46
N ARG A 433 19.43 17.66 7.47
CA ARG A 433 19.27 17.33 8.89
C ARG A 433 18.33 18.35 9.56
N TYR A 434 17.41 17.84 10.39
CA TYR A 434 16.39 18.61 11.10
C TYR A 434 16.37 18.32 12.61
N ASP A 435 17.50 17.90 13.17
CA ASP A 435 17.72 17.57 14.59
C ASP A 435 17.30 18.68 15.59
N ARG A 436 17.28 19.93 15.14
CA ARG A 436 16.88 21.12 15.91
C ARG A 436 15.46 21.60 15.63
N ALA A 437 14.65 20.84 14.91
CA ALA A 437 13.30 21.22 14.51
C ALA A 437 12.22 20.85 15.53
N GLY A 438 12.57 20.05 16.56
CA GLY A 438 11.64 19.61 17.59
C GLY A 438 11.11 20.75 18.45
N PHE A 439 9.87 20.61 18.92
CA PHE A 439 9.27 21.52 19.88
C PHE A 439 8.25 20.84 20.80
N GLU A 440 8.06 21.46 21.97
CA GLU A 440 6.92 21.27 22.85
C GLU A 440 6.15 22.58 22.99
N ALA A 441 4.83 22.49 23.15
CA ALA A 441 3.98 23.64 23.39
C ALA A 441 2.78 23.28 24.26
N VAL A 442 2.27 24.29 24.95
CA VAL A 442 1.08 24.16 25.80
C VAL A 442 0.07 25.21 25.36
N VAL A 443 -1.17 24.78 25.14
CA VAL A 443 -2.27 25.65 24.73
C VAL A 443 -3.37 25.60 25.79
N ASP A 444 -3.72 26.76 26.34
CA ASP A 444 -4.81 26.91 27.29
C ASP A 444 -6.16 27.02 26.56
N PRO A 445 -7.08 26.05 26.72
CA PRO A 445 -8.39 26.10 26.06
C PRO A 445 -9.23 27.30 26.52
N ARG A 446 -9.04 27.80 27.74
CA ARG A 446 -9.77 28.96 28.29
C ARG A 446 -9.39 30.25 27.56
N ALA A 447 -8.14 30.37 27.10
CA ALA A 447 -7.69 31.50 26.28
C ALA A 447 -8.37 31.51 24.91
N ILE A 448 -8.61 30.33 24.32
CA ILE A 448 -9.31 30.18 23.04
C ILE A 448 -10.79 30.57 23.21
N ALA A 449 -11.45 30.02 24.24
CA ALA A 449 -12.85 30.30 24.54
C ALA A 449 -13.11 31.80 24.74
N ARG A 450 -12.28 32.49 25.54
CA ARG A 450 -12.40 33.94 25.77
C ARG A 450 -12.34 34.79 24.51
N ARG A 451 -11.63 34.33 23.46
CA ARG A 451 -11.40 35.12 22.22
C ARG A 451 -12.31 34.73 21.06
N ALA A 452 -13.09 33.66 21.22
CA ALA A 452 -14.08 33.20 20.25
C ALA A 452 -15.36 34.04 20.24
N GLY A 453 -15.75 34.63 21.38
CA GLY A 453 -17.06 35.26 21.56
C GLY A 453 -18.17 34.21 21.66
N ASP A 454 -19.42 34.60 21.38
CA ASP A 454 -20.60 33.74 21.60
C ASP A 454 -20.90 32.77 20.44
N GLY A 455 -20.21 32.90 19.31
CA GLY A 455 -20.42 32.08 18.11
C GLY A 455 -19.39 30.96 17.92
N ARG A 456 -19.74 29.99 17.05
CA ARG A 456 -18.86 28.89 16.64
C ARG A 456 -17.64 29.43 15.89
N THR A 457 -16.43 29.14 16.39
CA THR A 457 -15.18 29.62 15.80
C THR A 457 -14.18 28.48 15.64
N ALA A 458 -13.63 28.31 14.43
CA ALA A 458 -12.59 27.31 14.14
C ALA A 458 -11.20 27.97 14.12
N TRP A 459 -10.30 27.45 14.95
CA TRP A 459 -8.94 27.95 15.12
C TRP A 459 -7.93 26.99 14.49
N LYS A 460 -7.19 27.46 13.50
CA LYS A 460 -6.14 26.69 12.84
C LYS A 460 -4.83 26.79 13.63
N LEU A 461 -4.23 25.65 13.96
CA LEU A 461 -2.88 25.59 14.52
C LEU A 461 -1.84 25.71 13.40
N GLU A 462 -1.01 26.75 13.46
CA GLU A 462 0.05 27.01 12.50
C GLU A 462 1.40 27.13 13.23
N ALA A 463 2.43 26.41 12.77
CA ALA A 463 3.81 26.66 13.21
C ALA A 463 4.42 27.77 12.36
N VAL A 464 5.21 28.64 12.99
CA VAL A 464 5.89 29.75 12.33
C VAL A 464 7.39 29.54 12.38
N VAL A 465 8.02 29.52 11.21
CA VAL A 465 9.45 29.20 11.03
C VAL A 465 10.10 30.27 10.16
N PHE A 466 11.24 30.81 10.60
CA PHE A 466 12.04 31.78 9.85
C PHE A 466 13.26 31.10 9.23
N ARG A 467 13.26 30.83 7.92
CA ARG A 467 14.39 30.21 7.19
C ARG A 467 14.49 30.77 5.78
N ALA A 468 15.71 30.73 5.22
CA ALA A 468 16.03 31.34 3.93
C ALA A 468 15.55 32.80 3.84
N GLY A 469 15.86 33.59 4.89
CA GLY A 469 15.58 35.02 4.97
C GLY A 469 14.10 35.43 5.08
N ARG A 470 13.15 34.49 5.21
CA ARG A 470 11.71 34.79 5.23
C ARG A 470 10.97 34.07 6.34
N LEU A 471 9.94 34.74 6.87
CA LEU A 471 8.97 34.14 7.78
C LEU A 471 7.99 33.29 6.98
N ARG A 472 7.80 32.04 7.39
CA ARG A 472 6.89 31.08 6.75
C ARG A 472 6.02 30.43 7.82
N ARG A 473 4.84 29.99 7.40
CA ARG A 473 3.90 29.29 8.27
C ARG A 473 3.39 28.03 7.59
N GLY A 474 3.08 27.02 8.39
CA GLY A 474 2.45 25.79 7.93
C GLY A 474 1.51 25.25 8.99
N PRO A 475 0.38 24.62 8.59
CA PRO A 475 -0.53 24.03 9.55
C PRO A 475 0.12 22.84 10.25
N MET A 476 -0.11 22.72 11.55
CA MET A 476 0.35 21.57 12.33
C MET A 476 -0.52 20.35 12.05
N ARG A 477 0.09 19.22 11.71
CA ARG A 477 -0.61 17.98 11.36
C ARG A 477 -0.26 16.86 12.30
N LEU A 478 -1.24 16.10 12.78
CA LEU A 478 -0.97 14.88 13.53
C LEU A 478 -0.42 13.79 12.61
N ILE A 479 0.70 13.19 13.01
CA ILE A 479 1.30 12.06 12.29
C ILE A 479 0.64 10.76 12.73
N GLY A 480 0.70 9.75 11.85
CA GLY A 480 0.15 8.44 12.19
C GLY A 480 -1.37 8.39 12.23
N THR A 481 -2.13 9.33 11.66
CA THR A 481 -3.63 9.25 11.61
C THR A 481 -4.33 8.84 12.93
N PRO A 482 -3.98 9.42 14.10
CA PRO A 482 -4.70 9.19 15.35
C PRO A 482 -6.04 9.92 15.31
N ALA A 483 -6.96 9.53 16.19
CA ALA A 483 -8.16 10.33 16.41
C ALA A 483 -7.79 11.70 17.05
N PRO A 484 -8.52 12.79 16.78
CA PRO A 484 -8.26 14.10 17.39
C PRO A 484 -8.39 14.02 18.91
N PRO A 485 -7.67 14.82 19.72
CA PRO A 485 -7.81 14.83 21.18
C PRO A 485 -9.28 14.95 21.62
N ALA A 486 -9.61 14.42 22.81
CA ALA A 486 -10.99 14.42 23.30
C ALA A 486 -11.55 15.84 23.42
N VAL A 487 -12.88 15.98 23.35
CA VAL A 487 -13.56 17.26 23.61
C VAL A 487 -13.35 17.66 25.08
N THR A 488 -13.06 18.94 25.31
CA THR A 488 -12.91 19.50 26.66
C THR A 488 -13.83 20.69 26.89
N TYR A 489 -14.26 20.89 28.13
CA TYR A 489 -15.15 21.97 28.54
C TYR A 489 -14.37 23.03 29.33
N THR A 490 -14.57 24.31 29.00
CA THR A 490 -13.94 25.44 29.70
C THR A 490 -14.85 26.10 30.72
N GLY A 491 -16.11 25.64 30.82
CA GLY A 491 -17.16 26.10 31.74
C GLY A 491 -18.40 25.21 31.58
N GLU A 492 -19.56 25.61 32.13
CA GLU A 492 -20.79 24.78 32.03
C GLU A 492 -21.30 24.63 30.60
N GLY A 493 -21.21 25.68 29.78
CA GLY A 493 -21.83 25.73 28.46
C GLY A 493 -20.88 25.96 27.28
N THR A 494 -19.55 25.93 27.48
CA THR A 494 -18.58 26.19 26.39
C THR A 494 -17.59 25.04 26.29
N ARG A 495 -17.44 24.51 25.08
CA ARG A 495 -16.50 23.42 24.76
C ARG A 495 -15.51 23.79 23.68
N VAL A 496 -14.34 23.15 23.73
CA VAL A 496 -13.33 23.13 22.67
C VAL A 496 -13.33 21.73 22.06
N VAL A 497 -13.64 21.66 20.77
CA VAL A 497 -13.72 20.44 19.97
C VAL A 497 -12.51 20.38 19.04
N PRO A 498 -11.55 19.48 19.29
CA PRO A 498 -10.46 19.23 18.36
C PRO A 498 -10.98 18.50 17.11
N VAL A 499 -10.63 19.00 15.92
CA VAL A 499 -11.08 18.46 14.63
C VAL A 499 -9.89 18.25 13.70
N LEU A 500 -9.91 17.18 12.91
CA LEU A 500 -8.90 16.93 11.88
C LEU A 500 -9.43 17.24 10.49
N SER A 501 -8.79 18.17 9.78
CA SER A 501 -9.04 18.44 8.36
C SER A 501 -7.82 18.01 7.53
N GLY A 502 -7.85 16.81 6.94
CA GLY A 502 -6.69 16.23 6.27
C GLY A 502 -5.47 16.15 7.20
N ASN A 503 -5.67 15.58 8.39
CA ASN A 503 -4.74 15.50 9.53
C ASN A 503 -4.30 16.84 10.15
N LYS A 504 -4.74 17.99 9.62
CA LYS A 504 -4.46 19.29 10.24
C LYS A 504 -5.32 19.43 11.48
N LEU A 505 -4.68 19.72 12.61
CA LEU A 505 -5.38 19.92 13.88
C LEU A 505 -6.00 21.32 13.91
N GLU A 506 -7.33 21.37 14.04
CA GLU A 506 -8.09 22.59 14.26
C GLU A 506 -8.81 22.49 15.61
N LEU A 507 -8.91 23.60 16.33
CA LEU A 507 -9.65 23.68 17.60
C LEU A 507 -10.91 24.50 17.38
N ARG A 508 -12.07 23.89 17.53
CA ARG A 508 -13.36 24.55 17.34
C ARG A 508 -13.98 24.90 18.68
N THR A 509 -14.26 26.16 18.93
CA THR A 509 -14.97 26.62 20.12
C THR A 509 -16.44 26.79 19.80
N GLU A 510 -17.32 26.28 20.65
CA GLU A 510 -18.78 26.47 20.53
C GLU A 510 -19.47 26.41 21.89
N ARG A 511 -20.62 27.10 22.00
CA ARG A 511 -21.50 27.01 23.16
C ARG A 511 -22.50 25.87 22.96
N VAL A 512 -22.75 25.11 24.02
CA VAL A 512 -23.78 24.07 24.07
C VAL A 512 -25.02 24.62 24.77
N ALA A 513 -26.19 24.34 24.21
CA ALA A 513 -27.47 24.80 24.76
C ALA A 513 -28.12 23.77 25.69
N ALA A 514 -27.77 22.49 25.54
CA ALA A 514 -28.29 21.39 26.33
C ALA A 514 -27.19 20.35 26.58
N VAL A 515 -27.18 19.75 27.77
CA VAL A 515 -26.16 18.77 28.20
C VAL A 515 -26.84 17.58 28.88
N LEU A 516 -26.41 16.37 28.54
CA LEU A 516 -26.78 15.14 29.25
C LEU A 516 -26.21 15.16 30.67
N THR A 517 -27.07 14.94 31.65
CA THR A 517 -26.77 14.94 33.09
C THR A 517 -26.90 13.57 33.73
N GLY A 518 -27.70 12.69 33.14
CA GLY A 518 -27.91 11.34 33.62
C GLY A 518 -28.52 10.46 32.54
N GLN A 519 -28.29 9.16 32.65
CA GLN A 519 -28.94 8.15 31.83
C GLN A 519 -29.11 6.86 32.63
N SER A 520 -30.23 6.17 32.45
CA SER A 520 -30.54 4.93 33.16
C SER A 520 -31.55 4.07 32.42
N ALA A 521 -31.55 2.77 32.71
CA ALA A 521 -32.60 1.86 32.26
C ALA A 521 -33.82 2.00 33.18
N VAL A 522 -35.02 2.10 32.61
CA VAL A 522 -36.31 2.17 33.33
C VAL A 522 -37.30 1.27 32.59
N GLU A 523 -37.63 0.12 33.18
CA GLU A 523 -38.48 -0.91 32.55
C GLU A 523 -37.97 -1.24 31.13
N ASP A 524 -38.82 -1.11 30.09
CA ASP A 524 -38.48 -1.34 28.67
C ASP A 524 -38.02 -0.05 27.95
N SER A 525 -37.52 0.94 28.68
CA SER A 525 -37.10 2.25 28.15
C SER A 525 -35.73 2.69 28.64
N VAL A 526 -35.08 3.55 27.88
CA VAL A 526 -33.91 4.34 28.33
C VAL A 526 -34.37 5.73 28.75
N ARG A 527 -34.05 6.11 29.98
CA ARG A 527 -34.26 7.47 30.48
C ARG A 527 -33.02 8.32 30.19
N LEU A 528 -33.21 9.44 29.49
CA LEU A 528 -32.17 10.44 29.27
C LEU A 528 -32.53 11.72 30.04
N GLU A 529 -31.66 12.16 30.94
CA GLU A 529 -31.82 13.37 31.74
C GLU A 529 -30.94 14.49 31.18
N VAL A 530 -31.55 15.61 30.80
CA VAL A 530 -30.93 16.71 30.08
C VAL A 530 -31.15 18.04 30.82
N LYS A 531 -30.06 18.79 31.02
CA LYS A 531 -30.07 20.17 31.53
C LYS A 531 -29.99 21.15 30.36
N THR A 532 -30.93 22.09 30.27
CA THR A 532 -30.86 23.23 29.34
C THR A 532 -30.13 24.40 30.00
N LEU A 533 -29.18 25.00 29.28
CA LEU A 533 -28.31 26.07 29.80
C LEU A 533 -28.74 27.49 29.40
N GLY A 534 -29.92 27.64 28.78
CA GLY A 534 -30.55 28.93 28.46
C GLY A 534 -32.05 28.93 28.74
N ASP A 535 -32.72 30.06 28.49
CA ASP A 535 -34.14 30.30 28.86
C ASP A 535 -35.16 29.58 27.95
N ALA A 536 -34.68 28.78 27.00
CA ALA A 536 -35.53 28.01 26.10
C ALA A 536 -36.28 26.91 26.86
N GLY A 537 -37.61 26.88 26.72
CA GLY A 537 -38.46 25.79 27.21
C GLY A 537 -38.65 24.72 26.14
N PRO A 538 -37.84 23.65 26.09
CA PRO A 538 -38.04 22.58 25.13
C PRO A 538 -39.33 21.82 25.42
N VAL A 539 -40.03 21.44 24.35
CA VAL A 539 -41.33 20.73 24.43
C VAL A 539 -41.19 19.22 24.20
N ALA A 540 -40.17 18.79 23.46
CA ALA A 540 -39.91 17.38 23.16
C ALA A 540 -38.42 17.10 22.96
N LEU A 541 -38.03 15.83 23.11
CA LEU A 541 -36.75 15.29 22.65
C LEU A 541 -36.96 14.65 21.29
N ARG A 542 -36.17 15.05 20.28
CA ARG A 542 -36.17 14.51 18.93
C ARG A 542 -34.93 13.67 18.67
N LEU A 543 -35.13 12.45 18.21
CA LEU A 543 -34.10 11.61 17.61
C LEU A 543 -34.14 11.79 16.10
N THR A 544 -32.98 11.92 15.45
CA THR A 544 -32.86 11.98 13.98
C THR A 544 -31.82 10.97 13.50
N GLU A 545 -32.21 10.00 12.67
CA GLU A 545 -31.29 9.02 12.10
C GLU A 545 -30.44 9.67 11.00
N TRP A 546 -29.13 9.46 11.05
CA TRP A 546 -28.18 10.21 10.23
C TRP A 546 -28.31 9.96 8.71
N ARG A 547 -28.65 8.75 8.27
CA ARG A 547 -28.71 8.38 6.85
C ARG A 547 -30.09 8.64 6.23
N THR A 548 -31.12 8.05 6.81
CA THR A 548 -32.52 8.08 6.37
C THR A 548 -33.19 9.42 6.66
N LYS A 549 -32.65 10.19 7.62
CA LYS A 549 -33.27 11.40 8.16
C LYS A 549 -34.62 11.15 8.83
N GLU A 550 -34.92 9.90 9.20
CA GLU A 550 -36.10 9.56 10.01
C GLU A 550 -36.04 10.33 11.35
N THR A 551 -37.18 10.85 11.80
CA THR A 551 -37.28 11.59 13.06
C THR A 551 -38.32 11.00 13.99
N ARG A 552 -38.05 11.02 15.30
CA ARG A 552 -38.95 10.52 16.35
C ARG A 552 -38.94 11.45 17.54
N GLU A 553 -40.10 11.77 18.08
CA GLU A 553 -40.25 12.73 19.18
C GLU A 553 -40.82 12.08 20.44
N PHE A 554 -40.27 12.47 21.59
CA PHE A 554 -40.60 11.96 22.90
C PHE A 554 -40.90 13.11 23.85
N ALA A 555 -41.96 12.96 24.66
CA ALA A 555 -42.37 14.00 25.60
C ALA A 555 -41.34 14.18 26.72
N LEU A 556 -41.04 15.44 27.08
CA LEU A 556 -40.17 15.78 28.20
C LEU A 556 -40.96 15.86 29.51
N ARG A 557 -40.41 15.31 30.58
CA ARG A 557 -40.91 15.37 31.96
C ARG A 557 -39.94 16.17 32.84
N GLY A 558 -40.39 16.70 33.98
CA GLY A 558 -39.53 17.42 34.96
C GLY A 558 -39.67 18.95 34.98
N SER A 559 -38.88 19.63 35.81
CA SER A 559 -38.92 21.09 36.05
C SER A 559 -38.05 21.89 35.06
N PRO A 560 -38.33 23.19 34.80
CA PRO A 560 -37.50 24.00 33.93
C PRO A 560 -36.04 23.96 34.37
N GLY A 561 -35.13 23.60 33.47
CA GLY A 561 -33.69 23.41 33.76
C GLY A 561 -33.24 21.97 34.04
N SER A 562 -34.14 21.02 34.34
CA SER A 562 -33.82 19.59 34.45
C SER A 562 -34.98 18.76 33.87
N ARG A 563 -34.79 18.26 32.65
CA ARG A 563 -35.79 17.55 31.87
C ARG A 563 -35.38 16.09 31.67
N ALA A 564 -36.34 15.18 31.57
CA ALA A 564 -36.07 13.79 31.22
C ALA A 564 -36.99 13.32 30.08
N ALA A 565 -36.49 12.43 29.22
CA ALA A 565 -37.30 11.69 28.27
C ALA A 565 -37.10 10.19 28.48
N ASP A 566 -38.20 9.46 28.50
CA ASP A 566 -38.21 8.00 28.50
C ASP A 566 -38.40 7.54 27.05
N ILE A 567 -37.39 6.89 26.48
CA ILE A 567 -37.39 6.42 25.11
C ILE A 567 -37.59 4.90 25.14
N PRO A 568 -38.73 4.37 24.67
CA PRO A 568 -38.97 2.94 24.60
C PRO A 568 -37.91 2.26 23.73
N LEU A 569 -37.32 1.16 24.22
CA LEU A 569 -36.39 0.35 23.44
C LEU A 569 -37.07 -0.25 22.19
N SER A 570 -38.40 -0.46 22.26
CA SER A 570 -39.23 -0.87 21.13
C SER A 570 -39.20 0.11 19.96
N ALA A 571 -38.85 1.38 20.18
CA ALA A 571 -38.66 2.34 19.09
C ALA A 571 -37.59 1.82 18.11
N PHE A 572 -36.52 1.20 18.58
CA PHE A 572 -35.41 0.75 17.73
C PHE A 572 -35.63 -0.65 17.12
N ARG A 573 -36.85 -1.20 17.21
CA ARG A 573 -37.22 -2.43 16.51
C ARG A 573 -37.13 -2.22 14.99
N ARG A 574 -36.66 -3.26 14.30
CA ARG A 574 -36.63 -3.34 12.84
C ARG A 574 -37.55 -4.50 12.45
N ASP A 575 -38.41 -4.29 11.47
CA ASP A 575 -39.39 -5.31 11.03
C ASP A 575 -38.74 -6.48 10.27
N ASP A 576 -37.46 -6.35 9.88
CA ASP A 576 -36.68 -7.35 9.16
C ASP A 576 -35.30 -7.56 9.82
N ASP A 577 -35.23 -8.52 10.76
CA ASP A 577 -33.98 -8.95 11.40
C ASP A 577 -33.01 -9.63 10.41
N SER A 578 -33.48 -10.06 9.23
CA SER A 578 -32.62 -10.64 8.17
C SER A 578 -31.84 -9.59 7.38
N ALA A 579 -32.21 -8.31 7.50
CA ALA A 579 -31.60 -7.18 6.81
C ALA A 579 -30.45 -6.50 7.59
N PHE A 580 -30.01 -7.04 8.74
CA PHE A 580 -28.84 -6.53 9.46
C PHE A 580 -27.54 -6.82 8.66
N ARG A 581 -27.25 -6.01 7.66
CA ARG A 581 -25.98 -6.01 6.91
C ARG A 581 -24.83 -5.38 7.70
N GLY A 582 -24.81 -5.54 9.03
CA GLY A 582 -23.72 -5.03 9.88
C GLY A 582 -23.58 -3.50 9.97
N GLN A 583 -24.60 -2.72 9.59
CA GLN A 583 -24.51 -1.26 9.60
C GLN A 583 -25.18 -0.63 10.84
N ASP A 584 -24.37 0.06 11.64
CA ASP A 584 -24.82 0.89 12.77
C ASP A 584 -25.84 1.94 12.32
N ALA A 585 -26.96 2.08 13.04
CA ALA A 585 -27.89 3.20 12.88
C ALA A 585 -27.62 4.24 13.97
N ILE A 586 -27.26 5.45 13.55
CA ILE A 586 -26.81 6.53 14.45
C ILE A 586 -27.90 7.59 14.53
N TRP A 587 -28.45 7.76 15.73
CA TRP A 587 -29.50 8.72 16.03
C TRP A 587 -28.91 9.93 16.75
N GLY A 588 -28.97 11.09 16.13
CA GLY A 588 -28.63 12.36 16.77
C GLY A 588 -29.71 12.75 17.78
N VAL A 589 -29.31 13.15 18.99
CA VAL A 589 -30.23 13.57 20.06
C VAL A 589 -30.37 15.08 20.10
N GLN A 590 -31.59 15.58 19.94
CA GLN A 590 -31.92 17.01 19.91
C GLN A 590 -33.11 17.31 20.81
N LEU A 591 -33.24 18.57 21.27
CA LEU A 591 -34.43 19.10 21.92
C LEU A 591 -35.17 20.02 20.93
N VAL A 592 -36.50 19.93 20.90
CA VAL A 592 -37.34 20.78 20.05
C VAL A 592 -37.67 22.08 20.77
N VAL A 593 -37.24 23.21 20.20
CA VAL A 593 -37.52 24.57 20.69
C VAL A 593 -38.01 25.45 19.53
N GLY A 594 -39.30 25.73 19.46
CA GLY A 594 -39.87 26.43 18.31
C GLY A 594 -39.63 25.66 17.00
N GLU A 595 -39.14 26.34 15.95
CA GLU A 595 -38.81 25.71 14.67
C GLU A 595 -37.36 25.16 14.59
N ALA A 596 -36.51 25.39 15.60
CA ALA A 596 -35.09 25.02 15.55
C ALA A 596 -34.72 23.94 16.59
N PRO A 597 -34.06 22.84 16.18
CA PRO A 597 -33.60 21.82 17.12
C PRO A 597 -32.31 22.26 17.86
N LEU A 598 -32.22 21.95 19.15
CA LEU A 598 -31.02 22.12 19.98
C LEU A 598 -30.31 20.78 20.18
N THR A 599 -29.08 20.63 19.71
CA THR A 599 -28.30 19.41 19.93
C THR A 599 -27.96 19.22 21.41
N VAL A 600 -28.17 17.99 21.91
CA VAL A 600 -27.78 17.60 23.27
C VAL A 600 -26.31 17.19 23.27
N ALA A 601 -25.50 17.85 24.08
CA ALA A 601 -24.10 17.48 24.26
C ALA A 601 -23.94 16.41 25.35
N ALA A 602 -22.98 15.51 25.19
CA ALA A 602 -22.56 14.58 26.24
C ALA A 602 -21.15 14.94 26.68
N ARG A 603 -20.89 14.85 27.99
CA ARG A 603 -19.55 15.11 28.52
C ARG A 603 -18.67 13.88 28.38
N THR A 604 -17.37 14.11 28.15
CA THR A 604 -16.37 13.05 27.94
C THR A 604 -15.89 12.41 29.24
N ASP A 605 -16.25 12.97 30.39
CA ASP A 605 -16.03 12.42 31.73
C ASP A 605 -17.24 11.64 32.27
N GLY A 606 -18.34 11.56 31.50
CA GLY A 606 -19.53 10.78 31.84
C GLY A 606 -19.39 9.29 31.49
N GLN A 607 -20.21 8.46 32.15
CA GLN A 607 -20.31 7.03 31.80
C GLN A 607 -21.12 6.83 30.53
N ASP A 608 -20.63 5.95 29.65
CA ASP A 608 -21.34 5.51 28.46
C ASP A 608 -22.53 4.62 28.83
N GLY A 609 -23.63 4.72 28.07
CA GLY A 609 -24.86 3.97 28.30
C GLY A 609 -24.93 2.77 27.37
N ARG A 610 -25.28 1.61 27.91
CA ARG A 610 -25.43 0.36 27.15
C ARG A 610 -26.75 -0.28 27.53
N TYR A 611 -27.61 -0.48 26.54
CA TYR A 611 -28.95 -1.05 26.77
C TYR A 611 -29.18 -2.18 25.76
N ALA A 612 -29.59 -3.36 26.25
CA ALA A 612 -29.80 -4.52 25.40
C ALA A 612 -30.97 -4.31 24.42
N LEU A 613 -30.79 -4.76 23.18
CA LEU A 613 -31.85 -4.85 22.16
C LEU A 613 -31.98 -6.32 21.69
N PRO A 614 -33.17 -6.73 21.19
CA PRO A 614 -33.33 -8.06 20.59
C PRO A 614 -32.35 -8.32 19.43
N GLY A 615 -32.00 -9.59 19.22
CA GLY A 615 -31.16 -10.02 18.09
C GLY A 615 -29.66 -9.78 18.26
N GLY A 616 -29.13 -9.79 19.49
CA GLY A 616 -27.69 -9.58 19.75
C GLY A 616 -27.22 -8.15 19.50
N ARG A 617 -28.14 -7.19 19.60
CA ARG A 617 -27.89 -5.77 19.42
C ARG A 617 -27.85 -5.03 20.76
N GLU A 618 -27.26 -3.85 20.76
CA GLU A 618 -27.30 -2.90 21.87
C GLU A 618 -27.62 -1.51 21.35
N LEU A 619 -28.30 -0.72 22.18
CA LEU A 619 -28.37 0.72 22.06
C LEU A 619 -27.22 1.32 22.86
N TYR A 620 -26.25 1.91 22.18
CA TYR A 620 -25.09 2.55 22.78
C TYR A 620 -25.28 4.08 22.84
N ALA A 621 -25.29 4.64 24.04
CA ALA A 621 -25.51 6.06 24.29
C ALA A 621 -24.21 6.74 24.76
N ALA A 622 -23.57 7.48 23.87
CA ALA A 622 -22.24 8.07 24.11
C ALA A 622 -22.02 9.32 23.23
N PRO A 623 -21.01 10.17 23.54
CA PRO A 623 -20.63 11.26 22.66
C PRO A 623 -19.98 10.79 21.35
N ASN A 624 -20.38 11.42 20.25
CA ASN A 624 -19.68 11.33 18.96
C ASN A 624 -18.35 12.13 18.98
N PRO A 625 -17.54 12.15 17.90
CA PRO A 625 -16.29 12.91 17.86
C PRO A 625 -16.41 14.42 18.12
N SER A 626 -17.60 15.01 17.93
CA SER A 626 -17.88 16.42 18.24
C SER A 626 -18.33 16.65 19.69
N GLY A 627 -18.52 15.59 20.48
CA GLY A 627 -19.05 15.66 21.84
C GLY A 627 -20.57 15.77 21.91
N ASP A 628 -21.28 15.47 20.82
CA ASP A 628 -22.74 15.44 20.79
C ASP A 628 -23.23 14.06 21.18
N LEU A 629 -24.29 13.99 21.99
CA LEU A 629 -24.92 12.73 22.36
C LEU A 629 -25.53 12.09 21.12
N VAL A 630 -25.17 10.83 20.89
CA VAL A 630 -25.80 9.97 19.90
C VAL A 630 -26.25 8.68 20.54
N LEU A 631 -27.36 8.13 20.05
CA LEU A 631 -27.79 6.78 20.34
C LEU A 631 -27.49 5.91 19.12
N THR A 632 -26.71 4.86 19.31
CA THR A 632 -26.28 3.98 18.22
C THR A 632 -26.90 2.61 18.43
N ASP A 633 -27.82 2.23 17.53
CA ASP A 633 -28.31 0.85 17.41
C ASP A 633 -27.30 0.05 16.59
N ARG A 634 -26.59 -0.87 17.26
CA ARG A 634 -25.48 -1.65 16.72
C ARG A 634 -25.46 -3.08 17.25
N ALA A 635 -24.67 -3.95 16.63
CA ALA A 635 -24.31 -5.23 17.24
C ALA A 635 -23.52 -4.99 18.53
N VAL A 636 -23.70 -5.86 19.53
CA VAL A 636 -22.93 -5.78 20.79
C VAL A 636 -21.42 -5.78 20.51
N GLN A 637 -20.70 -4.82 21.09
CA GLN A 637 -19.23 -4.69 20.94
C GLN A 637 -18.50 -4.89 22.28
N PRO A 638 -17.25 -5.40 22.27
CA PRO A 638 -16.39 -5.37 23.44
C PRO A 638 -15.89 -3.95 23.70
N VAL A 639 -16.10 -3.46 24.93
CA VAL A 639 -15.69 -2.12 25.35
C VAL A 639 -14.67 -2.22 26.48
N VAL A 640 -13.49 -1.66 26.26
CA VAL A 640 -12.41 -1.52 27.22
C VAL A 640 -12.69 -0.31 28.14
N THR A 641 -12.73 -0.57 29.44
CA THR A 641 -12.97 0.43 30.49
C THR A 641 -11.70 0.77 31.28
N SER A 642 -10.67 -0.09 31.22
CA SER A 642 -9.35 0.16 31.79
C SER A 642 -8.24 -0.34 30.87
N ALA A 643 -7.15 0.42 30.78
CA ALA A 643 -5.93 0.04 30.06
C ALA A 643 -4.71 0.56 30.82
N THR A 644 -3.96 -0.35 31.44
CA THR A 644 -2.85 -0.02 32.34
C THR A 644 -1.64 -0.90 32.07
N TRP A 645 -0.45 -0.33 32.22
CA TRP A 645 0.80 -1.09 32.18
C TRP A 645 1.14 -1.59 33.58
N SER A 646 1.52 -2.87 33.70
CA SER A 646 1.99 -3.49 34.93
C SER A 646 3.47 -3.16 35.20
N GLU A 647 3.96 -3.48 36.40
CA GLU A 647 5.39 -3.38 36.74
C GLU A 647 6.27 -4.33 35.91
N SER A 648 5.68 -5.37 35.33
CA SER A 648 6.36 -6.37 34.50
C SER A 648 6.28 -6.06 32.99
N ASP A 649 6.01 -4.80 32.62
CA ASP A 649 5.87 -4.34 31.23
C ASP A 649 4.71 -4.98 30.44
N GLU A 650 3.68 -5.48 31.13
CA GLU A 650 2.50 -6.06 30.48
C GLU A 650 1.37 -5.04 30.39
N LEU A 651 0.70 -4.97 29.24
CA LEU A 651 -0.50 -4.18 29.06
C LEU A 651 -1.72 -5.01 29.51
N VAL A 652 -2.35 -4.57 30.59
CA VAL A 652 -3.59 -5.14 31.13
C VAL A 652 -4.77 -4.35 30.59
N LEU A 653 -5.68 -5.04 29.89
CA LEU A 653 -6.94 -4.51 29.38
C LEU A 653 -8.10 -5.13 30.14
N GLU A 654 -9.00 -4.30 30.65
CA GLU A 654 -10.23 -4.75 31.31
C GLU A 654 -11.43 -4.05 30.69
N GLY A 655 -12.54 -4.76 30.57
CA GLY A 655 -13.72 -4.27 29.90
C GLY A 655 -14.95 -5.15 30.07
N ALA A 656 -15.98 -4.84 29.29
CA ALA A 656 -17.23 -5.60 29.28
C ALA A 656 -17.66 -5.99 27.86
N PHE A 657 -18.08 -7.23 27.69
CA PHE A 657 -18.63 -7.78 26.45
C PHE A 657 -19.89 -8.63 26.73
N PRO A 658 -21.08 -7.99 26.74
CA PRO A 658 -22.37 -8.62 27.08
C PRO A 658 -22.96 -9.37 25.87
N ALA A 659 -22.20 -10.27 25.27
CA ALA A 659 -22.63 -11.00 24.07
C ALA A 659 -23.48 -12.24 24.43
N PRO A 660 -24.62 -12.47 23.74
CA PRO A 660 -25.39 -13.69 23.90
C PRO A 660 -24.70 -14.86 23.17
N GLY A 661 -24.01 -15.72 23.93
CA GLY A 661 -23.35 -16.93 23.42
C GLY A 661 -22.23 -17.42 24.35
N ALA A 662 -22.19 -18.71 24.63
CA ALA A 662 -21.28 -19.33 25.61
C ALA A 662 -19.84 -19.62 25.09
N GLY A 663 -19.38 -18.91 24.05
CA GLY A 663 -18.05 -19.11 23.46
C GLY A 663 -16.95 -18.40 24.24
N LEU A 664 -15.87 -19.10 24.59
CA LEU A 664 -14.63 -18.48 25.06
C LEU A 664 -14.06 -17.64 23.93
N HIS A 665 -14.15 -16.31 23.96
CA HIS A 665 -13.53 -15.46 22.93
C HIS A 665 -12.02 -15.36 23.14
N GLU A 666 -11.25 -15.30 22.06
CA GLU A 666 -9.81 -15.03 22.10
C GLU A 666 -9.52 -13.58 21.70
N LEU A 667 -8.47 -13.00 22.30
CA LEU A 667 -7.97 -11.68 21.92
C LEU A 667 -7.03 -11.82 20.73
N VAL A 668 -7.31 -11.08 19.65
CA VAL A 668 -6.50 -11.08 18.42
C VAL A 668 -5.93 -9.70 18.18
N LEU A 669 -4.61 -9.62 18.11
CA LEU A 669 -3.88 -8.46 17.63
C LEU A 669 -3.57 -8.69 16.15
N ARG A 670 -4.14 -7.88 15.26
CA ARG A 670 -3.90 -7.99 13.81
C ARG A 670 -3.10 -6.81 13.29
N HIS A 671 -1.99 -7.10 12.62
CA HIS A 671 -1.11 -6.08 12.06
C HIS A 671 -1.72 -5.43 10.81
N SER A 672 -1.66 -4.09 10.74
CA SER A 672 -2.35 -3.29 9.73
C SER A 672 -1.82 -3.40 8.31
N GLY A 673 -0.52 -3.71 8.14
CA GLY A 673 0.10 -3.82 6.81
C GLY A 673 0.31 -5.27 6.37
N HIS A 674 0.88 -6.07 7.25
CA HIS A 674 1.20 -7.47 6.99
C HIS A 674 0.03 -8.43 7.22
N HIS A 675 -1.05 -8.00 7.90
CA HIS A 675 -2.20 -8.83 8.27
C HIS A 675 -1.86 -10.08 9.09
N GLU A 676 -0.68 -10.11 9.71
CA GLU A 676 -0.31 -11.14 10.68
C GLU A 676 -1.13 -10.97 11.97
N GLU A 677 -1.40 -12.09 12.63
CA GLU A 677 -2.21 -12.14 13.85
C GLU A 677 -1.37 -12.71 15.00
N ALA A 678 -1.50 -12.11 16.17
CA ALA A 678 -1.10 -12.69 17.44
C ALA A 678 -2.36 -12.95 18.26
N VAL A 679 -2.48 -14.17 18.77
CA VAL A 679 -3.65 -14.65 19.51
C VAL A 679 -3.27 -14.84 20.96
N LEU A 680 -4.05 -14.25 21.86
CA LEU A 680 -3.80 -14.22 23.30
C LEU A 680 -5.04 -14.70 24.05
N GLY A 681 -4.79 -15.29 25.23
CA GLY A 681 -5.85 -15.72 26.15
C GLY A 681 -6.67 -14.53 26.67
N LEU A 682 -7.93 -14.82 26.97
CA LEU A 682 -8.87 -13.89 27.58
C LEU A 682 -9.42 -14.52 28.86
N GLU A 683 -9.27 -13.83 29.99
CA GLU A 683 -9.91 -14.21 31.24
C GLU A 683 -11.32 -13.59 31.28
N ARG A 684 -12.35 -14.38 31.54
CA ARG A 684 -13.69 -13.84 31.85
C ARG A 684 -13.77 -13.52 33.34
N GLY A 685 -14.29 -12.32 33.64
CA GLY A 685 -14.71 -11.96 35.00
C GLY A 685 -16.13 -12.42 35.27
N ASP A 686 -16.66 -12.11 36.46
CA ASP A 686 -18.05 -12.37 36.80
C ASP A 686 -18.99 -11.56 35.88
N GLY A 687 -19.99 -12.22 35.28
CA GLY A 687 -20.96 -11.60 34.38
C GLY A 687 -20.38 -11.29 32.99
N ASP A 688 -20.45 -10.01 32.58
CA ASP A 688 -20.05 -9.56 31.24
C ASP A 688 -18.58 -9.10 31.16
N GLY A 689 -17.82 -9.22 32.26
CA GLY A 689 -16.45 -8.71 32.36
C GLY A 689 -15.42 -9.55 31.59
N PHE A 690 -14.40 -8.90 31.04
CA PHE A 690 -13.21 -9.57 30.51
C PHE A 690 -11.93 -8.88 30.95
N ARG A 691 -10.85 -9.66 31.01
CA ARG A 691 -9.49 -9.22 31.28
C ARG A 691 -8.52 -9.89 30.29
N ALA A 692 -7.62 -9.10 29.70
CA ALA A 692 -6.57 -9.60 28.83
C ALA A 692 -5.22 -9.01 29.24
N VAL A 693 -4.18 -9.83 29.22
CA VAL A 693 -2.80 -9.44 29.50
C VAL A 693 -1.99 -9.60 28.22
N ILE A 694 -1.27 -8.55 27.84
CA ILE A 694 -0.48 -8.50 26.62
C ILE A 694 0.95 -8.17 27.01
N ALA A 695 1.90 -9.04 26.69
CA ALA A 695 3.34 -8.77 26.79
C ALA A 695 3.89 -8.41 25.39
N PRO A 696 3.75 -7.16 24.92
CA PRO A 696 4.01 -6.83 23.51
C PRO A 696 5.48 -6.95 23.12
N ALA A 697 6.41 -6.96 24.09
CA ALA A 697 7.83 -7.22 23.88
C ALA A 697 8.20 -8.71 23.77
N ALA A 698 7.29 -9.61 24.14
CA ALA A 698 7.53 -11.06 24.20
C ALA A 698 6.21 -11.82 23.97
N VAL A 699 5.74 -11.82 22.72
CA VAL A 699 4.54 -12.54 22.30
C VAL A 699 4.92 -13.94 21.84
N ASP A 700 4.33 -14.96 22.46
CA ASP A 700 4.56 -16.36 22.11
C ASP A 700 4.04 -16.69 20.71
N GLY A 701 4.78 -17.58 20.02
CA GLY A 701 4.37 -18.09 18.72
C GLY A 701 5.31 -19.18 18.19
N PRO A 702 5.09 -19.68 16.97
CA PRO A 702 5.86 -20.79 16.38
C PRO A 702 7.38 -20.53 16.25
N GLY A 703 7.79 -19.26 16.31
CA GLY A 703 9.18 -18.82 16.28
C GLY A 703 9.81 -18.59 17.67
N GLY A 704 9.10 -18.92 18.75
CA GLY A 704 9.44 -18.53 20.12
C GLY A 704 8.80 -17.19 20.53
N ALA A 705 9.07 -16.75 21.76
CA ALA A 705 8.64 -15.45 22.27
C ALA A 705 9.38 -14.32 21.55
N LEU A 706 8.64 -13.50 20.79
CA LEU A 706 9.18 -12.39 20.00
C LEU A 706 8.34 -11.13 20.22
N PRO A 707 8.93 -9.92 20.17
CA PRO A 707 8.16 -8.68 20.22
C PRO A 707 7.22 -8.58 19.03
N LEU A 708 6.11 -7.86 19.21
CA LEU A 708 5.26 -7.46 18.09
C LEU A 708 6.09 -6.72 17.05
N ALA A 709 5.94 -7.09 15.78
CA ALA A 709 6.63 -6.44 14.67
C ALA A 709 6.28 -4.94 14.60
N GLU A 710 7.22 -4.13 14.12
CA GLU A 710 7.07 -2.69 13.91
C GLU A 710 5.82 -2.39 13.08
N GLY A 711 5.00 -1.48 13.59
CA GLY A 711 3.77 -1.03 12.95
C GLY A 711 2.55 -1.10 13.88
N ARG A 712 1.36 -1.09 13.29
CA ARG A 712 0.11 -0.90 14.04
C ARG A 712 -0.65 -2.20 14.15
N TRP A 713 -1.07 -2.51 15.36
CA TRP A 713 -1.82 -3.70 15.72
C TRP A 713 -3.21 -3.29 16.19
N TYR A 714 -4.24 -3.74 15.47
CA TYR A 714 -5.64 -3.56 15.84
C TYR A 714 -6.09 -4.74 16.70
N LEU A 715 -6.81 -4.45 17.77
CA LEU A 715 -7.25 -5.45 18.73
C LEU A 715 -8.71 -5.85 18.46
N PHE A 716 -8.99 -7.15 18.51
CA PHE A 716 -10.32 -7.72 18.29
C PHE A 716 -10.60 -8.85 19.27
N LEU A 717 -11.88 -9.10 19.54
CA LEU A 717 -12.36 -10.39 20.03
C LEU A 717 -12.97 -11.17 18.86
N ARG A 718 -12.78 -12.49 18.88
CA ARG A 718 -13.45 -13.41 17.96
C ARG A 718 -13.72 -14.75 18.64
N GLU A 719 -14.56 -15.56 18.02
CA GLU A 719 -14.66 -16.98 18.39
C GLU A 719 -13.36 -17.72 18.06
N PRO A 720 -12.93 -18.71 18.86
CA PRO A 720 -11.74 -19.48 18.58
C PRO A 720 -11.80 -20.13 17.20
N GLY A 721 -10.78 -19.89 16.39
CA GLY A 721 -10.72 -20.42 15.02
C GLY A 721 -11.48 -19.61 13.96
N GLU A 722 -12.25 -18.57 14.34
CA GLU A 722 -12.86 -17.64 13.39
C GLU A 722 -11.76 -16.91 12.59
N ARG A 723 -12.01 -16.70 11.29
CA ARG A 723 -11.05 -16.09 10.37
C ARG A 723 -11.70 -15.12 9.39
N ASP A 724 -13.02 -15.05 9.31
CA ASP A 724 -13.71 -13.99 8.60
C ASP A 724 -13.41 -12.65 9.31
N PRO A 725 -12.66 -11.72 8.68
CA PRO A 725 -12.40 -10.41 9.24
C PRO A 725 -13.66 -9.63 9.61
N GLU A 726 -14.78 -9.90 8.93
CA GLU A 726 -16.07 -9.25 9.19
C GLU A 726 -16.76 -9.81 10.45
N ALA A 727 -16.41 -11.03 10.85
CA ALA A 727 -16.86 -11.63 12.11
C ALA A 727 -16.10 -11.08 13.32
N TYR A 728 -14.92 -10.48 13.14
CA TYR A 728 -14.12 -9.97 14.26
C TYR A 728 -14.78 -8.75 14.90
N ARG A 729 -14.82 -8.74 16.24
CA ARG A 729 -15.39 -7.63 17.01
C ARG A 729 -14.27 -6.72 17.50
N PRO A 730 -14.11 -5.50 16.92
CA PRO A 730 -13.02 -4.61 17.31
C PRO A 730 -13.16 -4.15 18.76
N LEU A 731 -12.06 -4.12 19.52
CA LEU A 731 -12.06 -3.53 20.86
C LEU A 731 -12.28 -2.02 20.77
N ARG A 732 -13.39 -1.56 21.35
CA ARG A 732 -13.76 -0.15 21.49
C ARG A 732 -13.30 0.35 22.86
N LEU A 733 -13.03 1.64 22.98
CA LEU A 733 -12.71 2.29 24.24
C LEU A 733 -13.95 2.99 24.79
N SER A 734 -14.13 2.93 26.10
CA SER A 734 -15.04 3.82 26.79
C SER A 734 -14.59 5.28 26.67
N THR A 735 -15.55 6.19 26.63
CA THR A 735 -15.32 7.62 26.45
C THR A 735 -14.33 8.23 27.46
N PRO A 736 -14.36 7.87 28.76
CA PRO A 736 -13.41 8.42 29.74
C PRO A 736 -11.94 8.17 29.39
N LEU A 737 -11.61 7.03 28.77
CA LEU A 737 -10.23 6.71 28.37
C LEU A 737 -9.72 7.58 27.22
N HIS A 738 -10.60 8.25 26.45
CA HIS A 738 -10.20 9.05 25.29
C HIS A 738 -9.28 10.22 25.64
N ARG A 739 -9.37 10.75 26.87
CA ARG A 739 -8.63 11.93 27.33
C ARG A 739 -7.14 11.64 27.53
N ASP A 740 -6.84 10.40 27.91
CA ASP A 740 -5.51 10.02 28.36
C ASP A 740 -4.65 9.39 27.26
N LEU A 741 -5.20 9.22 26.06
CA LEU A 741 -4.54 8.65 24.90
C LEU A 741 -4.12 9.73 23.90
N PRO A 742 -2.98 9.58 23.22
CA PRO A 742 -2.08 8.41 23.24
C PRO A 742 -1.20 8.32 24.50
N ARG A 743 -0.74 7.10 24.84
CA ARG A 743 0.27 6.83 25.88
C ARG A 743 1.40 5.97 25.31
N GLN A 744 2.64 6.40 25.51
CA GLN A 744 3.85 5.68 25.09
C GLN A 744 4.45 4.93 26.28
N HIS A 745 4.91 3.71 26.04
CA HIS A 745 5.56 2.83 27.01
C HIS A 745 6.79 2.17 26.38
N PRO A 746 8.01 2.52 26.82
CA PRO A 746 9.23 1.87 26.33
C PRO A 746 9.37 0.47 26.96
N SER A 747 9.52 -0.57 26.13
CA SER A 747 9.82 -1.93 26.60
C SER A 747 10.53 -2.74 25.51
N GLY A 748 11.38 -3.71 25.87
CA GLY A 748 12.08 -4.56 24.90
C GLY A 748 12.98 -3.79 23.90
N GLY A 749 13.48 -2.62 24.28
CA GLY A 749 14.32 -1.78 23.40
C GLY A 749 13.56 -1.05 22.27
N ARG A 750 12.24 -0.93 22.36
CA ARG A 750 11.40 -0.12 21.45
C ARG A 750 10.27 0.55 22.22
N ASP A 751 9.55 1.46 21.56
CA ASP A 751 8.41 2.14 22.16
C ASP A 751 7.08 1.51 21.72
N PHE A 752 6.20 1.22 22.66
CA PHE A 752 4.83 0.82 22.38
C PHE A 752 3.87 1.97 22.67
N THR A 753 3.07 2.38 21.68
CA THR A 753 2.12 3.49 21.83
C THR A 753 0.69 2.97 21.79
N LEU A 754 0.01 3.05 22.93
CA LEU A 754 -1.43 2.82 23.02
C LEU A 754 -2.16 4.07 22.54
N GLN A 755 -3.04 3.91 21.56
CA GLN A 755 -3.76 5.03 20.95
C GLN A 755 -5.14 4.61 20.44
N ARG A 756 -5.89 5.60 19.96
CA ARG A 756 -7.22 5.39 19.38
C ARG A 756 -7.32 5.88 17.95
N ARG A 757 -8.13 5.17 17.16
CA ARG A 757 -8.46 5.49 15.76
C ARG A 757 -9.95 5.38 15.53
N TYR A 758 -10.43 5.98 14.43
CA TYR A 758 -11.83 5.91 14.04
C TYR A 758 -12.78 6.23 15.20
N HIS A 759 -12.49 7.34 15.91
CA HIS A 759 -13.10 7.76 17.18
C HIS A 759 -12.60 6.99 18.41
N ASP A 760 -12.96 5.71 18.55
CA ASP A 760 -12.90 4.94 19.80
C ASP A 760 -12.24 3.57 19.66
N ARG A 761 -11.73 3.19 18.49
CA ARG A 761 -11.11 1.88 18.27
C ARG A 761 -9.69 1.84 18.84
N LEU A 762 -9.42 0.83 19.67
CA LEU A 762 -8.11 0.63 20.29
C LEU A 762 -7.06 0.14 19.29
N VAL A 763 -5.86 0.74 19.36
CA VAL A 763 -4.70 0.38 18.56
C VAL A 763 -3.45 0.42 19.41
N LEU A 764 -2.61 -0.60 19.27
CA LEU A 764 -1.25 -0.64 19.81
C LEU A 764 -0.25 -0.46 18.67
N GLU A 765 0.57 0.58 18.72
CA GLU A 765 1.65 0.80 17.76
C GLU A 765 2.98 0.33 18.35
N SER A 766 3.62 -0.64 17.71
CA SER A 766 5.01 -1.02 17.99
C SER A 766 5.94 -0.10 17.18
N GLY A 767 6.75 0.68 17.88
CA GLY A 767 7.77 1.53 17.29
C GLY A 767 8.94 0.73 16.68
N SER A 768 9.88 1.45 16.07
CA SER A 768 11.04 0.85 15.42
C SER A 768 12.07 0.37 16.45
N ALA A 769 12.72 -0.75 16.14
CA ALA A 769 13.90 -1.22 16.86
C ALA A 769 15.16 -0.37 16.60
N LEU A 770 15.13 0.51 15.58
CA LEU A 770 16.24 1.39 15.26
C LEU A 770 16.09 2.76 15.94
N PRO A 771 17.18 3.32 16.51
CA PRO A 771 17.19 4.70 16.96
C PRO A 771 16.86 5.68 15.82
N ALA A 772 16.20 6.79 16.15
CA ALA A 772 15.80 7.79 15.16
C ALA A 772 16.98 8.29 14.30
N GLN A 773 18.17 8.41 14.89
CA GLN A 773 19.42 8.83 14.22
C GLN A 773 19.85 7.91 13.08
N GLU A 774 19.55 6.62 13.22
CA GLU A 774 19.95 5.57 12.29
C GLU A 774 18.83 5.30 11.28
N SER A 775 17.58 5.58 11.65
CA SER A 775 16.42 5.42 10.78
C SER A 775 16.32 6.50 9.68
N GLY A 776 15.53 6.18 8.64
CA GLY A 776 15.22 7.09 7.54
C GLY A 776 16.37 7.32 6.55
N PRO A 777 16.11 7.99 5.40
CA PRO A 777 17.09 8.10 4.32
C PRO A 777 18.38 8.85 4.70
N TYR A 778 18.30 9.90 5.53
CA TYR A 778 19.47 10.65 6.01
C TYR A 778 20.34 9.80 6.93
N GLY A 779 19.74 9.18 7.96
CA GLY A 779 20.45 8.31 8.91
C GLY A 779 21.18 7.18 8.18
N GLN A 780 20.48 6.50 7.27
CA GLN A 780 21.05 5.46 6.43
C GLN A 780 22.16 5.94 5.50
N ARG A 781 22.10 7.18 4.98
CA ARG A 781 23.22 7.75 4.20
C ARG A 781 24.45 7.94 5.08
N ILE A 782 24.29 8.50 6.29
CA ILE A 782 25.40 8.69 7.23
C ILE A 782 26.02 7.35 7.62
N GLN A 783 25.22 6.30 7.85
CA GLN A 783 25.76 4.98 8.15
C GLN A 783 26.53 4.35 6.97
N ARG A 784 26.11 4.60 5.73
CA ARG A 784 26.89 4.20 4.54
C ARG A 784 28.20 4.97 4.40
N GLU A 785 28.21 6.27 4.67
CA GLU A 785 29.44 7.07 4.70
C GLU A 785 30.40 6.58 5.80
N ARG A 786 29.84 6.23 6.97
CA ARG A 786 30.60 5.60 8.07
C ARG A 786 31.15 4.24 7.66
N TYR A 787 30.37 3.40 6.95
CA TYR A 787 30.86 2.13 6.40
C TYR A 787 32.09 2.35 5.51
N THR A 788 32.04 3.29 4.56
CA THR A 788 33.18 3.58 3.68
C THR A 788 34.43 4.00 4.47
N GLY A 789 34.27 4.75 5.56
CA GLY A 789 35.38 5.15 6.43
C GLY A 789 35.89 4.03 7.37
N LEU A 790 35.02 3.10 7.77
CA LEU A 790 35.36 1.98 8.66
C LEU A 790 35.87 0.74 7.95
N ARG A 791 35.57 0.59 6.66
CA ARG A 791 35.92 -0.60 5.86
C ARG A 791 37.41 -0.87 5.99
N ALA A 792 37.73 -2.06 6.50
CA ALA A 792 39.11 -2.52 6.61
C ALA A 792 39.81 -2.43 5.25
N ARG A 793 41.04 -1.93 5.27
CA ARG A 793 41.89 -1.85 4.06
C ARG A 793 42.79 -3.06 3.91
N THR A 794 43.13 -3.67 5.02
CA THR A 794 44.07 -4.79 5.12
C THR A 794 43.50 -5.86 6.07
N ALA A 795 44.02 -7.08 5.96
CA ALA A 795 43.51 -8.22 6.71
C ALA A 795 43.71 -8.11 8.24
N ASP A 796 44.72 -7.37 8.70
CA ASP A 796 45.01 -7.12 10.12
C ASP A 796 44.03 -6.15 10.79
N GLU A 797 43.27 -5.36 10.02
CA GLU A 797 42.21 -4.49 10.54
C GLU A 797 40.88 -5.23 10.74
N LEU A 798 40.76 -6.48 10.27
CA LEU A 798 39.58 -7.32 10.41
C LEU A 798 39.53 -7.97 11.79
N ARG A 799 38.32 -8.09 12.32
CA ARG A 799 38.04 -8.78 13.58
C ARG A 799 37.84 -10.27 13.32
N PRO A 800 38.28 -11.17 14.21
CA PRO A 800 37.93 -12.59 14.15
C PRO A 800 36.45 -12.76 14.51
N ALA A 801 35.58 -12.37 13.59
CA ALA A 801 34.13 -12.32 13.75
C ALA A 801 33.45 -12.78 12.46
N VAL A 802 32.32 -13.49 12.62
CA VAL A 802 31.44 -13.88 11.51
C VAL A 802 30.13 -13.13 11.60
N LEU A 803 29.74 -12.44 10.53
CA LEU A 803 28.42 -11.86 10.37
C LEU A 803 27.52 -12.80 9.56
N TYR A 804 26.50 -13.37 10.20
CA TYR A 804 25.50 -14.23 9.58
C TYR A 804 24.24 -13.43 9.23
N SER A 805 23.64 -13.70 8.08
CA SER A 805 22.36 -13.14 7.66
C SER A 805 21.52 -14.19 6.94
N SER A 806 20.33 -14.49 7.46
CA SER A 806 19.34 -15.32 6.79
C SER A 806 18.10 -14.51 6.42
N PHE A 807 17.72 -14.51 5.13
CA PHE A 807 16.56 -13.81 4.58
C PHE A 807 16.47 -12.33 5.01
N ASP A 808 17.59 -11.61 4.91
CA ASP A 808 17.77 -10.21 5.37
C ASP A 808 17.52 -10.02 6.88
N GLY A 809 17.92 -11.02 7.68
CA GLY A 809 17.79 -11.01 9.13
C GLY A 809 16.39 -11.30 9.67
N ARG A 810 15.49 -11.82 8.83
CA ARG A 810 14.13 -12.18 9.26
C ARG A 810 14.07 -13.46 10.11
N GLN A 811 15.11 -14.29 10.07
CA GLN A 811 15.11 -15.61 10.72
C GLN A 811 16.50 -16.00 11.22
N TYR A 812 16.54 -16.85 12.25
CA TYR A 812 17.70 -17.68 12.60
C TYR A 812 17.50 -19.05 11.97
N SER A 813 17.95 -19.23 10.73
CA SER A 813 17.55 -20.37 9.89
C SER A 813 18.52 -20.67 8.75
N ASP A 814 18.19 -21.73 8.00
CA ASP A 814 18.74 -22.05 6.68
C ASP A 814 20.25 -22.35 6.72
N SER A 815 20.92 -22.31 5.57
CA SER A 815 22.34 -22.67 5.47
C SER A 815 23.24 -21.81 6.37
N PRO A 816 23.00 -20.49 6.58
CA PRO A 816 23.74 -19.71 7.57
C PRO A 816 23.66 -20.27 9.00
N ARG A 817 22.51 -20.85 9.41
CA ARG A 817 22.35 -21.45 10.75
C ARG A 817 23.17 -22.73 10.89
N ALA A 818 23.16 -23.58 9.87
CA ALA A 818 23.95 -24.81 9.85
C ALA A 818 25.46 -24.50 9.92
N ILE A 819 25.94 -23.54 9.12
CA ILE A 819 27.34 -23.08 9.15
C ILE A 819 27.71 -22.49 10.52
N HIS A 820 26.82 -21.70 11.13
CA HIS A 820 27.01 -21.19 12.48
C HIS A 820 27.17 -22.33 13.49
N ARG A 821 26.26 -23.32 13.48
CA ARG A 821 26.29 -24.46 14.41
C ARG A 821 27.56 -25.28 14.28
N GLU A 822 27.97 -25.58 13.06
CA GLU A 822 29.20 -26.30 12.77
C GLU A 822 30.42 -25.51 13.28
N LEU A 823 30.49 -24.21 13.01
CA LEU A 823 31.62 -23.39 13.49
C LEU A 823 31.66 -23.29 15.03
N ALA A 824 30.50 -23.09 15.66
CA ALA A 824 30.38 -23.01 17.12
C ALA A 824 30.77 -24.33 17.80
N ALA A 825 30.41 -25.48 17.20
CA ALA A 825 30.77 -26.80 17.70
C ALA A 825 32.29 -27.06 17.70
N ARG A 826 33.05 -26.38 16.83
CA ARG A 826 34.52 -26.47 16.77
C ARG A 826 35.23 -25.67 17.87
N GLY A 827 34.51 -24.89 18.68
CA GLY A 827 35.05 -24.22 19.88
C GLY A 827 36.15 -23.18 19.61
N ARG A 828 36.12 -22.51 18.46
CA ARG A 828 37.09 -21.45 18.13
C ARG A 828 36.72 -20.12 18.80
N ASP A 829 37.73 -19.34 19.18
CA ASP A 829 37.56 -17.97 19.71
C ASP A 829 37.22 -16.98 18.58
N ILE A 830 35.98 -17.08 18.07
CA ILE A 830 35.44 -16.26 16.98
C ILE A 830 34.13 -15.63 17.47
N GLU A 831 33.98 -14.32 17.29
CA GLU A 831 32.74 -13.61 17.64
C GLU A 831 31.63 -13.95 16.62
N HIS A 832 30.47 -14.41 17.10
CA HIS A 832 29.32 -14.71 16.25
C HIS A 832 28.30 -13.56 16.28
N LEU A 833 28.08 -12.93 15.12
CA LEU A 833 27.14 -11.83 14.93
C LEU A 833 26.01 -12.26 14.03
N TRP A 834 24.75 -12.08 14.45
CA TRP A 834 23.60 -12.44 13.63
C TRP A 834 22.75 -11.22 13.29
N VAL A 835 22.50 -10.99 12.00
CA VAL A 835 21.64 -9.89 11.54
C VAL A 835 20.19 -10.19 11.91
N VAL A 836 19.54 -9.27 12.62
CA VAL A 836 18.13 -9.39 13.02
C VAL A 836 17.36 -8.17 12.53
N ARG A 837 16.32 -8.40 11.73
CA ARG A 837 15.39 -7.37 11.28
C ARG A 837 14.26 -7.24 12.30
N ASP A 838 14.08 -6.05 12.85
CA ASP A 838 12.93 -5.70 13.69
C ASP A 838 12.74 -6.64 14.91
N GLN A 839 13.84 -7.19 15.44
CA GLN A 839 13.82 -8.17 16.53
C GLN A 839 12.92 -9.41 16.25
N GLN A 840 12.63 -9.71 14.98
CA GLN A 840 11.73 -10.79 14.58
C GLN A 840 12.43 -12.16 14.44
N ALA A 841 13.62 -12.31 15.04
CA ALA A 841 14.34 -13.58 15.10
C ALA A 841 15.04 -13.72 16.46
N ALA A 842 14.75 -14.82 17.15
CA ALA A 842 15.48 -15.22 18.34
C ALA A 842 16.80 -15.88 17.94
N VAL A 843 17.89 -15.48 18.59
CA VAL A 843 19.23 -16.04 18.37
C VAL A 843 19.68 -16.76 19.65
N PRO A 844 20.43 -17.87 19.54
CA PRO A 844 20.84 -18.64 20.72
C PRO A 844 21.91 -17.91 21.54
N ASP A 845 22.10 -18.35 22.78
CA ASP A 845 23.15 -17.85 23.67
C ASP A 845 24.54 -17.96 23.01
N GLY A 846 25.40 -16.98 23.29
CA GLY A 846 26.72 -16.85 22.66
C GLY A 846 26.72 -16.16 21.29
N VAL A 847 25.55 -15.89 20.70
CA VAL A 847 25.41 -15.13 19.44
C VAL A 847 24.90 -13.73 19.73
N ARG A 848 25.62 -12.71 19.24
CA ARG A 848 25.21 -11.31 19.42
C ARG A 848 24.25 -10.89 18.30
N PRO A 849 22.99 -10.54 18.60
CA PRO A 849 22.07 -10.00 17.59
C PRO A 849 22.52 -8.60 17.17
N VAL A 850 22.46 -8.33 15.87
CA VAL A 850 22.82 -7.05 15.25
C VAL A 850 21.63 -6.56 14.43
N ALA A 851 21.02 -5.45 14.87
CA ALA A 851 19.85 -4.90 14.18
C ALA A 851 20.18 -4.51 12.74
N LEU A 852 19.44 -5.05 11.76
CA LEU A 852 19.61 -4.70 10.34
C LEU A 852 19.53 -3.17 10.17
N HIS A 853 20.43 -2.61 9.35
CA HIS A 853 20.53 -1.17 9.07
C HIS A 853 21.04 -0.30 10.23
N SER A 854 21.34 -0.86 11.40
CA SER A 854 21.96 -0.11 12.50
C SER A 854 23.41 0.29 12.21
N ALA A 855 23.96 1.19 13.01
CA ALA A 855 25.39 1.51 12.99
C ALA A 855 26.25 0.27 13.22
N GLN A 856 25.83 -0.63 14.12
CA GLN A 856 26.53 -1.89 14.41
C GLN A 856 26.54 -2.84 13.21
N TRP A 857 25.45 -2.90 12.43
CA TRP A 857 25.40 -3.70 11.20
C TRP A 857 26.37 -3.20 10.14
N HIS A 858 26.46 -1.88 9.95
CA HIS A 858 27.44 -1.29 9.02
C HIS A 858 28.87 -1.56 9.48
N GLU A 859 29.15 -1.44 10.78
CA GLU A 859 30.47 -1.77 11.33
C GLU A 859 30.82 -3.26 11.20
N ALA A 860 29.85 -4.15 11.45
CA ALA A 860 30.04 -5.59 11.29
C ALA A 860 30.34 -5.94 9.83
N LEU A 861 29.63 -5.38 8.85
CA LEU A 861 29.96 -5.55 7.43
C LEU A 861 31.37 -5.04 7.09
N ALA A 862 31.78 -3.93 7.69
CA ALA A 862 33.07 -3.29 7.41
C ALA A 862 34.28 -4.02 8.00
N ARG A 863 34.10 -4.77 9.10
CA ARG A 863 35.20 -5.28 9.93
C ARG A 863 35.18 -6.79 10.21
N SER A 864 34.08 -7.50 9.99
CA SER A 864 34.03 -8.95 10.22
C SER A 864 34.91 -9.65 9.18
N ARG A 865 35.80 -10.54 9.62
CA ARG A 865 36.64 -11.32 8.70
C ARG A 865 35.79 -12.24 7.81
N TRP A 866 34.64 -12.70 8.30
CA TRP A 866 33.72 -13.53 7.52
C TRP A 866 32.31 -12.96 7.49
N VAL A 867 31.64 -13.13 6.35
CA VAL A 867 30.23 -12.80 6.15
C VAL A 867 29.56 -14.02 5.50
N VAL A 868 28.48 -14.52 6.11
CA VAL A 868 27.71 -15.66 5.61
C VAL A 868 26.28 -15.20 5.34
N THR A 869 25.82 -15.30 4.10
CA THR A 869 24.48 -14.86 3.71
C THR A 869 23.84 -15.81 2.70
N ASN A 870 22.52 -15.95 2.76
CA ASN A 870 21.74 -16.68 1.76
C ASN A 870 20.95 -15.76 0.81
N THR A 871 20.96 -14.45 1.05
CA THR A 871 20.38 -13.42 0.17
C THR A 871 21.44 -12.43 -0.31
N HIS A 872 21.03 -11.50 -1.18
CA HIS A 872 21.92 -10.46 -1.67
C HIS A 872 22.33 -9.48 -0.56
N LEU A 873 23.63 -9.20 -0.47
CA LEU A 873 24.13 -8.04 0.26
C LEU A 873 23.72 -6.73 -0.42
N PRO A 874 23.73 -5.60 0.31
CA PRO A 874 23.41 -4.29 -0.26
C PRO A 874 24.26 -3.96 -1.49
N GLN A 875 23.70 -3.22 -2.45
CA GLN A 875 24.40 -2.90 -3.71
C GLN A 875 25.70 -2.13 -3.51
N TRP A 876 25.77 -1.32 -2.46
CA TRP A 876 26.92 -0.47 -2.14
C TRP A 876 28.00 -1.19 -1.31
N PHE A 877 27.77 -2.47 -0.96
CA PHE A 877 28.74 -3.25 -0.21
C PHE A 877 29.95 -3.56 -1.09
N GLU A 878 31.13 -3.29 -0.56
CA GLU A 878 32.41 -3.64 -1.17
C GLU A 878 33.23 -4.42 -0.16
N ARG A 879 33.61 -5.65 -0.51
CA ARG A 879 34.39 -6.54 0.37
C ARG A 879 35.80 -5.98 0.62
N ALA A 880 36.27 -6.05 1.86
CA ALA A 880 37.64 -5.69 2.23
C ALA A 880 38.66 -6.76 1.78
N GLU A 881 39.93 -6.37 1.64
CA GLU A 881 41.01 -7.34 1.43
C GLU A 881 41.12 -8.25 2.66
N GLY A 882 41.25 -9.58 2.44
CA GLY A 882 41.27 -10.58 3.51
C GLY A 882 39.90 -10.96 4.08
N GLN A 883 38.82 -10.24 3.72
CA GLN A 883 37.46 -10.61 4.12
C GLN A 883 36.92 -11.74 3.23
N CYS A 884 36.20 -12.69 3.82
CA CYS A 884 35.62 -13.83 3.12
C CYS A 884 34.08 -13.77 3.16
N VAL A 885 33.45 -13.71 1.99
CA VAL A 885 31.99 -13.65 1.84
C VAL A 885 31.49 -14.99 1.27
N VAL A 886 30.78 -15.75 2.09
CA VAL A 886 30.11 -16.99 1.72
C VAL A 886 28.67 -16.66 1.30
N GLN A 887 28.36 -16.86 0.02
CA GLN A 887 27.00 -16.78 -0.49
C GLN A 887 26.45 -18.20 -0.60
N THR A 888 25.47 -18.55 0.23
CA THR A 888 24.86 -19.88 0.17
C THR A 888 23.72 -19.96 -0.83
N TRP A 889 23.14 -18.82 -1.23
CA TRP A 889 21.81 -18.80 -1.84
C TRP A 889 20.79 -19.60 -0.99
N HIS A 890 19.60 -19.88 -1.52
CA HIS A 890 18.49 -20.41 -0.71
C HIS A 890 17.60 -21.43 -1.44
N GLY A 891 18.11 -22.11 -2.48
CA GLY A 891 17.37 -23.16 -3.17
C GLY A 891 17.84 -23.43 -4.59
N THR A 892 17.67 -24.68 -5.03
CA THR A 892 17.86 -25.09 -6.43
C THR A 892 16.90 -24.32 -7.34
N PRO A 893 17.38 -23.64 -8.40
CA PRO A 893 16.51 -22.85 -9.27
C PRO A 893 15.59 -23.71 -10.13
N LEU A 894 14.29 -23.75 -9.81
CA LEU A 894 13.25 -24.15 -10.78
C LEU A 894 12.92 -22.98 -11.72
N LYS A 895 12.77 -21.79 -11.13
CA LYS A 895 12.34 -20.56 -11.81
C LYS A 895 13.55 -19.84 -12.39
N ARG A 896 13.36 -19.12 -13.51
CA ARG A 896 14.40 -18.21 -14.01
C ARG A 896 14.64 -17.08 -12.99
N ILE A 897 15.91 -16.78 -12.73
CA ILE A 897 16.33 -15.79 -11.73
C ILE A 897 17.47 -14.93 -12.27
N GLY A 898 17.69 -13.76 -11.64
CA GLY A 898 18.79 -12.88 -12.00
C GLY A 898 18.72 -12.44 -13.47
N ARG A 899 19.82 -12.63 -14.19
CA ARG A 899 19.94 -12.29 -15.62
C ARG A 899 19.12 -13.18 -16.55
N ASP A 900 18.69 -14.36 -16.09
CA ASP A 900 17.86 -15.28 -16.90
C ASP A 900 16.42 -14.78 -17.04
N LEU A 901 16.03 -13.73 -16.32
CA LEU A 901 14.76 -13.03 -16.50
C LEU A 901 14.74 -12.15 -17.76
N ALA A 902 15.88 -11.94 -18.43
CA ALA A 902 15.95 -11.13 -19.64
C ALA A 902 14.94 -11.61 -20.69
N GLY A 903 14.14 -10.67 -21.20
CA GLY A 903 13.09 -10.96 -22.18
C GLY A 903 11.73 -11.38 -21.59
N THR A 904 11.61 -11.54 -20.27
CA THR A 904 10.32 -11.77 -19.60
C THR A 904 9.60 -10.44 -19.27
N PRO A 905 8.27 -10.43 -19.10
CA PRO A 905 7.52 -9.23 -18.69
C PRO A 905 7.99 -8.62 -17.36
N HIS A 906 8.60 -9.43 -16.49
CA HIS A 906 9.06 -9.07 -15.16
C HIS A 906 10.56 -8.72 -15.09
N ALA A 907 11.22 -8.52 -16.24
CA ALA A 907 12.64 -8.21 -16.32
C ALA A 907 12.94 -6.77 -15.81
N ASP A 908 13.70 -6.66 -14.72
CA ASP A 908 14.23 -5.37 -14.24
C ASP A 908 15.68 -5.20 -14.73
N ALA A 909 15.87 -4.33 -15.73
CA ALA A 909 17.17 -4.03 -16.33
C ALA A 909 18.18 -3.49 -15.31
N ALA A 910 17.75 -2.64 -14.36
CA ALA A 910 18.64 -2.08 -13.33
C ALA A 910 19.05 -3.14 -12.31
N TYR A 911 18.12 -4.02 -11.91
CA TYR A 911 18.42 -5.16 -11.07
C TYR A 911 19.45 -6.09 -11.72
N MET A 912 19.22 -6.47 -12.98
CA MET A 912 20.12 -7.34 -13.75
C MET A 912 21.51 -6.71 -13.94
N ALA A 913 21.58 -5.41 -14.27
CA ALA A 913 22.85 -4.70 -14.38
C ALA A 913 23.63 -4.64 -13.05
N SER A 914 22.93 -4.67 -11.91
CA SER A 914 23.58 -4.70 -10.60
C SER A 914 24.18 -6.06 -10.21
N MET A 915 23.82 -7.15 -10.91
CA MET A 915 24.20 -8.51 -10.51
C MET A 915 25.70 -8.74 -10.55
N GLU A 916 26.38 -8.28 -11.61
CA GLU A 916 27.83 -8.46 -11.78
C GLU A 916 28.62 -7.82 -10.63
N HIS A 917 28.27 -6.59 -10.26
CA HIS A 917 28.91 -5.91 -9.14
C HIS A 917 28.68 -6.63 -7.81
N ARG A 918 27.45 -7.12 -7.56
CA ARG A 918 27.08 -7.81 -6.32
C ARG A 918 27.78 -9.17 -6.21
N SER A 919 27.79 -9.96 -7.28
CA SER A 919 28.38 -11.30 -7.28
C SER A 919 29.90 -11.26 -7.21
N ALA A 920 30.53 -10.21 -7.75
CA ALA A 920 31.96 -9.96 -7.57
C ALA A 920 32.40 -9.81 -6.09
N GLN A 921 31.47 -9.47 -5.19
CA GLN A 921 31.76 -9.38 -3.75
C GLN A 921 31.80 -10.75 -3.05
N TRP A 922 31.38 -11.84 -3.70
CA TRP A 922 31.35 -13.17 -3.10
C TRP A 922 32.71 -13.87 -3.22
N SER A 923 33.19 -14.44 -2.12
CA SER A 923 34.44 -15.21 -2.10
C SER A 923 34.20 -16.64 -2.56
N VAL A 924 33.04 -17.18 -2.19
CA VAL A 924 32.58 -18.50 -2.60
C VAL A 924 31.05 -18.49 -2.72
N LEU A 925 30.55 -19.15 -3.76
CA LEU A 925 29.13 -19.46 -3.94
C LEU A 925 28.90 -20.95 -3.65
N VAL A 926 28.00 -21.28 -2.73
CA VAL A 926 27.62 -22.68 -2.47
C VAL A 926 26.63 -23.13 -3.54
N SER A 927 26.87 -24.32 -4.10
CA SER A 927 25.97 -24.94 -5.07
C SER A 927 25.42 -26.26 -4.52
N PRO A 928 24.10 -26.47 -4.60
CA PRO A 928 23.46 -27.66 -4.04
C PRO A 928 23.63 -28.93 -4.87
N ASN A 929 23.83 -28.80 -6.18
CA ASN A 929 23.91 -29.93 -7.10
C ASN A 929 24.61 -29.53 -8.40
N SER A 930 25.05 -30.54 -9.15
CA SER A 930 25.72 -30.36 -10.45
C SER A 930 24.85 -29.61 -11.47
N PHE A 931 23.52 -29.72 -11.37
CA PHE A 931 22.59 -28.96 -12.21
C PHE A 931 22.60 -27.45 -11.92
N SER A 932 22.64 -27.06 -10.64
CA SER A 932 22.50 -25.67 -10.21
C SER A 932 23.73 -24.85 -10.52
N THR A 933 24.92 -25.44 -10.51
CA THR A 933 26.19 -24.72 -10.75
C THR A 933 26.19 -23.88 -12.03
N PRO A 934 25.93 -24.44 -13.24
CA PRO A 934 25.90 -23.64 -14.46
C PRO A 934 24.77 -22.61 -14.48
N VAL A 935 23.61 -22.93 -13.87
CA VAL A 935 22.45 -22.01 -13.80
C VAL A 935 22.77 -20.80 -12.92
N LEU A 936 23.26 -21.01 -11.70
CA LEU A 936 23.60 -19.95 -10.76
C LEU A 936 24.74 -19.07 -11.28
N ARG A 937 25.76 -19.66 -11.91
CA ARG A 937 26.85 -18.90 -12.55
C ARG A 937 26.32 -17.94 -13.62
N ARG A 938 25.47 -18.43 -14.53
CA ARG A 938 24.87 -17.61 -15.59
C ARG A 938 23.92 -16.54 -15.02
N ALA A 939 23.00 -16.94 -14.16
CA ALA A 939 21.97 -16.07 -13.60
C ALA A 939 22.58 -14.89 -12.81
N PHE A 940 23.66 -15.11 -12.06
CA PHE A 940 24.33 -14.06 -11.28
C PHE A 940 25.54 -13.44 -11.98
N GLY A 941 25.92 -13.94 -13.17
CA GLY A 941 27.17 -13.55 -13.83
C GLY A 941 28.41 -13.82 -12.96
N TYR A 942 28.38 -14.86 -12.14
CA TYR A 942 29.44 -15.14 -11.17
C TYR A 942 30.54 -16.01 -11.81
N SER A 943 31.77 -15.50 -11.79
CA SER A 943 32.97 -16.17 -12.33
C SER A 943 33.94 -16.68 -11.26
N GLY A 944 33.63 -16.46 -9.97
CA GLY A 944 34.47 -16.88 -8.86
C GLY A 944 34.32 -18.37 -8.50
N GLU A 945 34.84 -18.70 -7.31
CA GLU A 945 34.84 -20.06 -6.79
C GLU A 945 33.42 -20.53 -6.43
N VAL A 946 33.04 -21.70 -6.94
CA VAL A 946 31.80 -22.37 -6.56
C VAL A 946 32.17 -23.61 -5.75
N LEU A 947 31.56 -23.76 -4.57
CA LEU A 947 31.71 -24.94 -3.73
C LEU A 947 30.49 -25.84 -3.95
N GLU A 948 30.71 -26.89 -4.74
CA GLU A 948 29.74 -27.97 -4.98
C GLU A 948 29.80 -28.95 -3.80
N CYS A 949 28.90 -28.79 -2.84
CA CYS A 949 28.91 -29.59 -1.60
C CYS A 949 27.51 -29.90 -1.03
N GLY A 950 26.44 -29.63 -1.78
CA GLY A 950 25.09 -29.66 -1.22
C GLY A 950 24.77 -28.38 -0.43
N TYR A 951 23.62 -28.36 0.24
CA TYR A 951 23.26 -27.25 1.12
C TYR A 951 23.50 -27.59 2.59
N PRO A 952 24.21 -26.72 3.35
CA PRO A 952 24.38 -26.87 4.80
C PRO A 952 23.06 -27.09 5.57
N ARG A 953 21.95 -26.47 5.13
CA ARG A 953 20.64 -26.68 5.79
C ARG A 953 20.13 -28.13 5.69
N ASN A 954 20.53 -28.87 4.66
CA ASN A 954 20.08 -30.23 4.39
C ASN A 954 20.85 -31.26 5.23
N ASP A 955 21.99 -30.89 5.83
CA ASP A 955 22.77 -31.79 6.70
C ASP A 955 21.92 -32.38 7.85
N LEU A 956 20.92 -31.62 8.32
CA LEU A 956 19.98 -32.07 9.36
C LEU A 956 19.23 -33.36 8.97
N LEU A 957 18.97 -33.58 7.68
CA LEU A 957 18.27 -34.77 7.19
C LEU A 957 19.12 -36.04 7.31
N TYR A 958 20.45 -35.88 7.39
CA TYR A 958 21.43 -36.97 7.54
C TYR A 958 21.92 -37.14 8.98
N ALA A 959 21.54 -36.22 9.89
CA ALA A 959 22.03 -36.20 11.25
C ALA A 959 21.80 -37.55 11.98
N PRO A 960 22.78 -38.04 12.76
CA PRO A 960 22.67 -39.32 13.46
C PRO A 960 21.58 -39.30 14.54
N ASP A 961 21.31 -38.14 15.14
CA ASP A 961 20.29 -37.92 16.16
C ASP A 961 18.98 -37.34 15.60
N ARG A 962 18.76 -37.39 14.27
CA ARG A 962 17.58 -36.82 13.62
C ARG A 962 16.24 -37.29 14.21
N VAL A 963 16.15 -38.52 14.72
CA VAL A 963 14.92 -39.02 15.37
C VAL A 963 14.62 -38.26 16.66
N LYS A 964 15.64 -37.95 17.46
CA LYS A 964 15.52 -37.14 18.67
C LYS A 964 15.11 -35.70 18.32
N ILE A 965 15.72 -35.13 17.28
CA ILE A 965 15.38 -33.79 16.78
C ILE A 965 13.92 -33.75 16.30
N ALA A 966 13.50 -34.73 15.49
CA ALA A 966 12.13 -34.85 15.00
C ALA A 966 11.11 -34.94 16.15
N THR A 967 11.42 -35.69 17.20
CA THR A 967 10.58 -35.80 18.41
C THR A 967 10.44 -34.45 19.10
N ALA A 968 11.55 -33.75 19.34
CA ALA A 968 11.54 -32.42 19.96
C ALA A 968 10.80 -31.36 19.11
N VAL A 969 10.87 -31.46 17.78
CA VAL A 969 10.12 -30.56 16.87
C VAL A 969 8.61 -30.86 16.95
N ARG A 970 8.21 -32.14 16.96
CA ARG A 970 6.80 -32.56 17.12
C ARG A 970 6.22 -32.08 18.44
N GLU A 971 6.96 -32.22 19.54
CA GLU A 971 6.57 -31.70 20.87
C GLU A 971 6.41 -30.18 20.85
N ARG A 972 7.39 -29.43 20.30
CA ARG A 972 7.36 -27.96 20.23
C ARG A 972 6.19 -27.42 19.40
N LEU A 973 5.80 -28.14 18.35
CA LEU A 973 4.66 -27.80 17.49
C LEU A 973 3.33 -28.36 18.01
N ALA A 974 3.33 -29.00 19.19
CA ALA A 974 2.17 -29.63 19.80
C ALA A 974 1.43 -30.56 18.81
N ILE A 975 2.20 -31.40 18.10
CA ILE A 975 1.70 -32.42 17.18
C ILE A 975 1.38 -33.69 18.00
N PRO A 976 0.12 -34.14 18.06
CA PRO A 976 -0.24 -35.35 18.80
C PRO A 976 0.49 -36.60 18.32
N GLU A 977 0.76 -37.51 19.24
CA GLU A 977 1.43 -38.79 18.95
C GLU A 977 0.63 -39.62 17.94
N GLY A 978 1.34 -40.32 17.04
CA GLY A 978 0.75 -41.17 16.01
C GLY A 978 0.16 -40.45 14.79
N ARG A 979 0.03 -39.11 14.80
CA ARG A 979 -0.51 -38.38 13.65
C ARG A 979 0.49 -38.24 12.51
N ARG A 980 -0.02 -38.42 11.28
CA ARG A 980 0.70 -38.16 10.02
C ARG A 980 0.80 -36.67 9.77
N VAL A 981 1.95 -36.20 9.32
CA VAL A 981 2.27 -34.79 9.12
C VAL A 981 2.33 -34.47 7.63
N ILE A 982 1.47 -33.56 7.19
CA ILE A 982 1.43 -33.02 5.84
C ILE A 982 2.07 -31.64 5.88
N LEU A 983 3.08 -31.39 5.06
CA LEU A 983 3.62 -30.03 4.88
C LEU A 983 3.05 -29.43 3.60
N TYR A 984 2.30 -28.34 3.72
CA TYR A 984 1.86 -27.54 2.59
C TYR A 984 2.71 -26.26 2.46
N ALA A 985 3.48 -26.14 1.38
CA ALA A 985 4.44 -25.07 1.16
C ALA A 985 4.29 -24.41 -0.23
N PRO A 986 3.20 -23.66 -0.48
CA PRO A 986 2.97 -23.02 -1.77
C PRO A 986 3.92 -21.85 -2.04
N THR A 987 4.18 -21.57 -3.31
CA THR A 987 4.95 -20.40 -3.72
C THR A 987 4.12 -19.12 -3.71
N TRP A 988 4.79 -17.97 -3.72
CA TRP A 988 4.12 -16.67 -3.86
C TRP A 988 3.97 -16.31 -5.35
N ARG A 989 3.01 -15.44 -5.65
CA ARG A 989 2.64 -15.02 -7.01
C ARG A 989 2.95 -13.53 -7.22
N ASP A 990 3.69 -13.20 -8.28
CA ASP A 990 4.16 -11.83 -8.57
C ASP A 990 3.03 -10.86 -8.94
N ASP A 991 1.92 -11.37 -9.45
CA ASP A 991 0.73 -10.64 -9.93
C ASP A 991 -0.32 -10.36 -8.83
N LEU A 992 -0.08 -10.80 -7.58
CA LEU A 992 -0.93 -10.51 -6.43
C LEU A 992 -0.27 -9.58 -5.38
N PRO A 993 0.29 -8.41 -5.75
CA PRO A 993 0.91 -7.50 -4.80
C PRO A 993 -0.16 -6.88 -3.88
N ARG A 994 0.10 -6.87 -2.58
CA ARG A 994 -0.66 -6.07 -1.59
C ARG A 994 0.13 -4.83 -1.19
N GLN A 995 -0.55 -3.90 -0.52
CA GLN A 995 0.12 -2.72 0.04
C GLN A 995 1.24 -3.12 1.01
N GLY A 996 2.37 -2.39 0.97
CA GLY A 996 3.49 -2.59 1.89
C GLY A 996 4.55 -3.61 1.44
N GLY A 997 4.56 -4.00 0.16
CA GLY A 997 5.63 -4.85 -0.41
C GLY A 997 5.54 -6.33 -0.03
N ARG A 998 4.35 -6.79 0.35
CA ARG A 998 4.03 -8.21 0.59
C ARG A 998 2.95 -8.68 -0.38
N TYR A 999 2.82 -10.00 -0.53
CA TYR A 999 1.84 -10.64 -1.41
C TYR A 999 0.66 -11.21 -0.63
N GLY A 1000 -0.48 -11.34 -1.31
CA GLY A 1000 -1.68 -11.97 -0.76
C GLY A 1000 -1.45 -13.44 -0.40
N LEU A 1001 -2.15 -13.90 0.63
CA LEU A 1001 -2.27 -15.32 0.92
C LEU A 1001 -3.47 -15.86 0.16
N ASP A 1002 -3.22 -16.80 -0.76
CA ASP A 1002 -4.23 -17.66 -1.35
C ASP A 1002 -3.74 -19.10 -1.24
N LEU A 1003 -4.49 -19.91 -0.49
CA LEU A 1003 -4.10 -21.30 -0.25
C LEU A 1003 -4.56 -22.21 -1.38
N HIS A 1004 -5.63 -21.89 -2.09
CA HIS A 1004 -6.32 -22.76 -3.08
C HIS A 1004 -6.69 -24.18 -2.60
N LEU A 1005 -6.19 -24.64 -1.46
CA LEU A 1005 -6.51 -25.90 -0.79
C LEU A 1005 -7.67 -25.63 0.15
N ASP A 1006 -8.77 -26.33 -0.07
CA ASP A 1006 -9.94 -26.32 0.80
C ASP A 1006 -9.60 -27.04 2.12
N LEU A 1007 -9.30 -26.24 3.14
CA LEU A 1007 -8.95 -26.74 4.47
C LEU A 1007 -10.12 -27.46 5.15
N ALA A 1008 -11.37 -27.09 4.84
CA ALA A 1008 -12.55 -27.73 5.42
C ALA A 1008 -12.73 -29.13 4.82
N GLN A 1009 -12.65 -29.23 3.49
CA GLN A 1009 -12.66 -30.51 2.78
C GLN A 1009 -11.50 -31.41 3.23
N ALA A 1010 -10.29 -30.85 3.38
CA ALA A 1010 -9.13 -31.61 3.85
C ALA A 1010 -9.34 -32.17 5.27
N ARG A 1011 -9.92 -31.37 6.19
CA ARG A 1011 -10.23 -31.82 7.54
C ARG A 1011 -11.29 -32.93 7.56
N GLU A 1012 -12.34 -32.79 6.75
CA GLU A 1012 -13.39 -33.81 6.65
C GLU A 1012 -12.84 -35.13 6.10
N ALA A 1013 -11.99 -35.07 5.07
CA ALA A 1013 -11.51 -36.26 4.38
C ALA A 1013 -10.35 -37.00 5.07
N LEU A 1014 -9.52 -36.31 5.84
CA LEU A 1014 -8.31 -36.85 6.46
C LEU A 1014 -8.46 -37.13 7.96
N GLY A 1015 -9.48 -36.52 8.59
CA GLY A 1015 -9.84 -36.76 10.00
C GLY A 1015 -8.75 -36.35 11.00
N ASP A 1016 -8.82 -36.94 12.18
CA ASP A 1016 -7.91 -36.63 13.30
C ASP A 1016 -6.60 -37.44 13.28
N ASP A 1017 -6.38 -38.27 12.25
CA ASP A 1017 -5.13 -39.02 12.05
C ASP A 1017 -4.02 -38.17 11.41
N HIS A 1018 -4.36 -36.97 10.92
CA HIS A 1018 -3.46 -36.09 10.18
C HIS A 1018 -3.31 -34.71 10.86
N VAL A 1019 -2.17 -34.07 10.59
CA VAL A 1019 -1.92 -32.65 10.87
C VAL A 1019 -1.35 -32.01 9.62
N LEU A 1020 -1.94 -30.89 9.20
CA LEU A 1020 -1.52 -30.06 8.08
C LEU A 1020 -0.71 -28.86 8.58
N LEU A 1021 0.59 -28.88 8.32
CA LEU A 1021 1.49 -27.75 8.56
C LEU A 1021 1.50 -26.85 7.33
N VAL A 1022 1.13 -25.57 7.47
CA VAL A 1022 1.17 -24.62 6.36
C VAL A 1022 2.36 -23.68 6.51
N ARG A 1023 3.25 -23.69 5.53
CA ARG A 1023 4.45 -22.85 5.47
C ARG A 1023 4.32 -21.83 4.35
N ARG A 1024 3.97 -20.59 4.71
CA ARG A 1024 3.94 -19.48 3.75
C ARG A 1024 5.34 -19.01 3.39
N HIS A 1025 5.50 -18.50 2.18
CA HIS A 1025 6.72 -17.81 1.79
C HIS A 1025 6.90 -16.52 2.63
N TYR A 1026 8.13 -16.14 2.98
CA TYR A 1026 8.42 -14.98 3.85
C TYR A 1026 7.97 -13.62 3.29
N LEU A 1027 7.59 -13.56 2.02
CA LEU A 1027 7.03 -12.37 1.34
C LEU A 1027 5.49 -12.31 1.40
N VAL A 1028 4.83 -13.38 1.85
CA VAL A 1028 3.37 -13.47 1.92
C VAL A 1028 2.90 -13.01 3.30
N GLY A 1029 1.95 -12.08 3.35
CA GLY A 1029 1.31 -11.63 4.59
C GLY A 1029 0.20 -12.58 5.08
N GLY A 1030 -0.57 -12.16 6.07
CA GLY A 1030 -1.73 -12.89 6.59
C GLY A 1030 -1.42 -13.84 7.74
N SER A 1031 -2.40 -14.68 8.07
CA SER A 1031 -2.33 -15.82 8.98
C SER A 1031 -3.13 -16.97 8.36
N VAL A 1032 -2.81 -18.22 8.72
CA VAL A 1032 -3.69 -19.37 8.44
C VAL A 1032 -4.42 -19.79 9.72
N PRO A 1033 -5.49 -20.61 9.63
CA PRO A 1033 -6.08 -21.21 10.81
C PRO A 1033 -5.04 -21.98 11.63
N ASP A 1034 -4.98 -21.73 12.93
CA ASP A 1034 -4.20 -22.53 13.88
C ASP A 1034 -5.20 -23.30 14.74
N THR A 1035 -5.32 -24.59 14.44
CA THR A 1035 -6.32 -25.52 14.97
C THR A 1035 -5.64 -26.85 15.31
N ALA A 1036 -6.38 -27.82 15.84
CA ALA A 1036 -5.84 -29.16 16.07
C ALA A 1036 -5.42 -29.89 14.77
N PHE A 1037 -5.97 -29.50 13.62
CA PHE A 1037 -5.67 -30.10 12.32
C PHE A 1037 -4.69 -29.26 11.49
N VAL A 1038 -4.89 -27.94 11.42
CA VAL A 1038 -4.01 -27.02 10.67
C VAL A 1038 -3.10 -26.25 11.61
N ARG A 1039 -1.80 -26.18 11.33
CA ARG A 1039 -0.83 -25.35 12.08
C ARG A 1039 -0.15 -24.34 11.16
N ASP A 1040 -0.12 -23.06 11.53
CA ASP A 1040 0.71 -22.05 10.85
C ASP A 1040 2.18 -22.22 11.28
N VAL A 1041 3.00 -22.83 10.43
CA VAL A 1041 4.43 -23.00 10.69
C VAL A 1041 5.28 -21.97 9.95
N SER A 1042 4.70 -20.88 9.43
CA SER A 1042 5.42 -19.86 8.64
C SER A 1042 6.51 -19.13 9.42
N ARG A 1043 6.34 -19.02 10.74
CA ARG A 1043 7.34 -18.44 11.66
C ARG A 1043 8.26 -19.46 12.31
N HIS A 1044 8.06 -20.76 12.05
CA HIS A 1044 9.00 -21.77 12.55
C HIS A 1044 10.41 -21.48 12.01
N PRO A 1045 11.47 -21.50 12.83
CA PRO A 1045 12.76 -20.97 12.39
C PRO A 1045 13.31 -21.70 11.15
N ASP A 1046 13.39 -23.03 11.17
CA ASP A 1046 14.13 -23.78 10.15
C ASP A 1046 13.22 -24.73 9.35
N VAL A 1047 13.24 -24.62 8.03
CA VAL A 1047 12.47 -25.50 7.16
C VAL A 1047 12.95 -26.94 7.23
N ALA A 1048 14.25 -27.19 7.43
CA ALA A 1048 14.78 -28.56 7.48
C ALA A 1048 14.18 -29.37 8.65
N GLU A 1049 13.87 -28.72 9.78
CA GLU A 1049 13.14 -29.33 10.90
C GLU A 1049 11.72 -29.77 10.48
N LEU A 1050 11.04 -28.96 9.65
CA LEU A 1050 9.72 -29.29 9.11
C LEU A 1050 9.79 -30.43 8.09
N LEU A 1051 10.76 -30.41 7.18
CA LEU A 1051 10.96 -31.49 6.19
C LEU A 1051 11.19 -32.83 6.90
N LEU A 1052 11.99 -32.82 7.98
CA LEU A 1052 12.32 -34.02 8.75
C LEU A 1052 11.09 -34.70 9.38
N ILE A 1053 10.13 -33.92 9.89
CA ILE A 1053 8.94 -34.45 10.56
C ILE A 1053 7.78 -34.79 9.61
N SER A 1054 7.85 -34.35 8.34
CA SER A 1054 6.74 -34.42 7.39
C SER A 1054 6.72 -35.73 6.62
N ASP A 1055 5.57 -36.40 6.61
CA ASP A 1055 5.36 -37.68 5.93
C ASP A 1055 5.06 -37.49 4.44
N VAL A 1056 4.48 -36.35 4.06
CA VAL A 1056 4.20 -35.96 2.67
C VAL A 1056 4.35 -34.45 2.49
N LEU A 1057 4.89 -34.04 1.35
CA LEU A 1057 4.96 -32.64 0.92
C LEU A 1057 3.89 -32.34 -0.12
N VAL A 1058 3.09 -31.31 0.13
CA VAL A 1058 2.24 -30.65 -0.87
C VAL A 1058 2.88 -29.32 -1.22
N THR A 1059 3.16 -29.09 -2.50
CA THR A 1059 3.81 -27.87 -2.98
C THR A 1059 3.34 -27.56 -4.39
N ASP A 1060 3.83 -26.48 -4.99
CA ASP A 1060 3.63 -26.14 -6.40
C ASP A 1060 4.99 -26.01 -7.10
N TYR A 1061 5.42 -24.81 -7.46
CA TYR A 1061 6.67 -24.49 -8.13
C TYR A 1061 7.78 -24.11 -7.14
N SER A 1062 7.75 -24.65 -5.92
CA SER A 1062 8.69 -24.29 -4.84
C SER A 1062 10.01 -25.02 -4.96
N SER A 1063 11.11 -24.34 -4.65
CA SER A 1063 12.44 -24.98 -4.57
C SER A 1063 12.54 -25.98 -3.40
N VAL A 1064 11.60 -25.97 -2.45
CA VAL A 1064 11.61 -26.90 -1.31
C VAL A 1064 11.48 -28.37 -1.75
N MET A 1065 10.93 -28.63 -2.93
CA MET A 1065 10.83 -29.99 -3.49
C MET A 1065 12.20 -30.64 -3.68
N PHE A 1066 13.24 -29.86 -4.02
CA PHE A 1066 14.60 -30.39 -4.19
C PHE A 1066 15.21 -30.80 -2.85
N ASP A 1067 14.96 -30.03 -1.79
CA ASP A 1067 15.42 -30.38 -0.44
C ASP A 1067 14.64 -31.59 0.11
N PHE A 1068 13.31 -31.61 -0.09
CA PHE A 1068 12.46 -32.70 0.39
C PHE A 1068 12.71 -34.02 -0.34
N ALA A 1069 13.16 -33.96 -1.61
CA ALA A 1069 13.51 -35.14 -2.40
C ALA A 1069 14.48 -36.07 -1.66
N GLN A 1070 15.37 -35.50 -0.83
CA GLN A 1070 16.33 -36.22 -0.01
C GLN A 1070 15.70 -37.21 0.98
N THR A 1071 14.48 -36.95 1.44
CA THR A 1071 13.76 -37.80 2.39
C THR A 1071 13.27 -39.12 1.79
N GLY A 1072 13.13 -39.18 0.46
CA GLY A 1072 12.52 -40.32 -0.25
C GLY A 1072 11.01 -40.46 -0.04
N ARG A 1073 10.34 -39.43 0.50
CA ARG A 1073 8.91 -39.46 0.85
C ARG A 1073 8.01 -38.89 -0.25
N PRO A 1074 6.71 -39.24 -0.28
CA PRO A 1074 5.77 -38.76 -1.30
C PRO A 1074 5.69 -37.24 -1.45
N MET A 1075 5.60 -36.76 -2.69
CA MET A 1075 5.37 -35.36 -3.06
C MET A 1075 4.14 -35.22 -3.96
N LEU A 1076 3.29 -34.23 -3.66
CA LEU A 1076 2.10 -33.88 -4.45
C LEU A 1076 2.19 -32.43 -4.92
N PHE A 1077 1.93 -32.17 -6.20
CA PHE A 1077 2.07 -30.84 -6.79
C PHE A 1077 0.70 -30.21 -7.09
N HIS A 1078 0.31 -29.20 -6.32
CA HIS A 1078 -0.93 -28.44 -6.53
C HIS A 1078 -0.72 -27.35 -7.58
N THR A 1079 -0.96 -27.69 -8.85
CA THR A 1079 -0.60 -26.88 -10.03
C THR A 1079 -1.82 -26.27 -10.71
N TYR A 1080 -2.62 -25.49 -9.97
CA TYR A 1080 -3.86 -24.89 -10.45
C TYR A 1080 -3.64 -23.77 -11.49
N ASP A 1081 -2.45 -23.17 -11.53
CA ASP A 1081 -2.08 -22.03 -12.40
C ASP A 1081 -0.88 -22.32 -13.32
N LEU A 1082 -0.61 -23.58 -13.67
CA LEU A 1082 0.61 -24.02 -14.35
C LEU A 1082 0.94 -23.28 -15.65
N ALA A 1083 -0.03 -23.18 -16.56
CA ALA A 1083 0.18 -22.53 -17.85
C ALA A 1083 0.55 -21.04 -17.67
N HIS A 1084 -0.20 -20.33 -16.81
CA HIS A 1084 0.08 -18.94 -16.47
C HIS A 1084 1.45 -18.76 -15.81
N TYR A 1085 1.81 -19.65 -14.87
CA TYR A 1085 3.08 -19.55 -14.16
C TYR A 1085 4.30 -19.74 -15.06
N ARG A 1086 4.22 -20.74 -15.95
CA ARG A 1086 5.28 -21.10 -16.90
C ARG A 1086 5.41 -20.06 -18.02
N ASP A 1087 4.29 -19.67 -18.61
CA ASP A 1087 4.31 -18.92 -19.88
C ASP A 1087 4.29 -17.40 -19.68
N THR A 1088 3.74 -16.93 -18.54
CA THR A 1088 3.50 -15.49 -18.31
C THR A 1088 4.33 -14.92 -17.15
N LEU A 1089 4.42 -15.63 -16.01
CA LEU A 1089 5.04 -15.08 -14.79
C LEU A 1089 6.58 -15.13 -14.82
N ARG A 1090 7.18 -16.33 -14.75
CA ARG A 1090 8.65 -16.47 -14.57
C ARG A 1090 9.34 -17.45 -15.50
N GLY A 1091 8.63 -18.46 -16.00
CA GLY A 1091 9.23 -19.56 -16.74
C GLY A 1091 10.15 -20.47 -15.91
N PHE A 1092 10.45 -21.64 -16.46
CA PHE A 1092 11.24 -22.68 -15.80
C PHE A 1092 12.62 -22.88 -16.44
N CYS A 1093 13.55 -23.40 -15.65
CA CYS A 1093 14.91 -23.77 -16.05
C CYS A 1093 14.98 -25.14 -16.75
N PHE A 1094 13.96 -25.97 -16.58
CA PHE A 1094 13.80 -27.27 -17.24
C PHE A 1094 12.32 -27.60 -17.42
N ASP A 1095 12.03 -28.64 -18.19
CA ASP A 1095 10.70 -29.17 -18.40
C ASP A 1095 10.17 -29.83 -17.11
N PHE A 1096 9.42 -29.06 -16.32
CA PHE A 1096 8.88 -29.50 -15.04
C PHE A 1096 7.79 -30.55 -15.20
N GLU A 1097 6.96 -30.44 -16.24
CA GLU A 1097 5.81 -31.34 -16.46
C GLU A 1097 6.25 -32.79 -16.64
N ASN A 1098 7.32 -32.99 -17.41
CA ASN A 1098 7.83 -34.33 -17.69
C ASN A 1098 8.83 -34.85 -16.64
N ARG A 1099 9.31 -33.98 -15.74
CA ARG A 1099 10.36 -34.33 -14.75
C ARG A 1099 9.90 -34.24 -13.29
N ALA A 1100 8.64 -33.91 -13.02
CA ALA A 1100 8.14 -33.82 -11.65
C ALA A 1100 8.25 -35.18 -10.92
N PRO A 1101 8.75 -35.20 -9.66
CA PRO A 1101 8.90 -36.43 -8.88
C PRO A 1101 7.58 -36.94 -8.28
N GLY A 1102 6.43 -36.43 -8.74
CA GLY A 1102 5.10 -36.75 -8.23
C GLY A 1102 4.01 -36.21 -9.14
N PRO A 1103 2.73 -36.51 -8.86
CA PRO A 1103 1.61 -36.11 -9.70
C PRO A 1103 1.37 -34.60 -9.67
N LEU A 1104 1.03 -34.05 -10.84
CA LEU A 1104 0.57 -32.67 -11.03
C LEU A 1104 -0.96 -32.64 -10.94
N ILE A 1105 -1.50 -31.92 -9.97
CA ILE A 1105 -2.92 -31.95 -9.60
C ILE A 1105 -3.45 -30.50 -9.63
N PRO A 1106 -4.41 -30.16 -10.50
CA PRO A 1106 -4.85 -28.78 -10.70
C PRO A 1106 -5.88 -28.29 -9.69
N ASP A 1107 -6.47 -29.16 -8.88
CA ASP A 1107 -7.58 -28.83 -7.99
C ASP A 1107 -7.43 -29.38 -6.57
N SER A 1108 -8.08 -28.70 -5.62
CA SER A 1108 -8.07 -29.06 -4.20
C SER A 1108 -8.63 -30.46 -3.94
N ALA A 1109 -9.69 -30.86 -4.63
CA ALA A 1109 -10.34 -32.15 -4.38
C ALA A 1109 -9.42 -33.32 -4.73
N GLY A 1110 -8.67 -33.21 -5.83
CA GLY A 1110 -7.63 -34.15 -6.23
C GLY A 1110 -6.50 -34.23 -5.21
N ILE A 1111 -6.05 -33.09 -4.67
CA ILE A 1111 -5.01 -33.06 -3.61
C ILE A 1111 -5.51 -33.79 -2.37
N VAL A 1112 -6.72 -33.48 -1.91
CA VAL A 1112 -7.32 -34.11 -0.72
C VAL A 1112 -7.50 -35.62 -0.93
N ALA A 1113 -7.91 -36.06 -2.13
CA ALA A 1113 -8.02 -37.47 -2.45
C ALA A 1113 -6.66 -38.19 -2.41
N ALA A 1114 -5.62 -37.58 -3.00
CA ALA A 1114 -4.26 -38.12 -2.99
C ALA A 1114 -3.65 -38.20 -1.59
N LEU A 1115 -4.00 -37.27 -0.69
CA LEU A 1115 -3.52 -37.24 0.70
C LEU A 1115 -4.03 -38.39 1.56
N ARG A 1116 -5.11 -39.09 1.18
CA ARG A 1116 -5.61 -40.27 1.92
C ARG A 1116 -4.63 -41.43 1.86
N ASP A 1117 -4.01 -41.63 0.70
CA ASP A 1117 -2.96 -42.63 0.49
C ASP A 1117 -1.87 -42.08 -0.45
N PRO A 1118 -0.92 -41.30 0.08
CA PRO A 1118 0.13 -40.66 -0.72
C PRO A 1118 1.05 -41.68 -1.42
N GLU A 1119 1.27 -42.85 -0.83
CA GLU A 1119 2.08 -43.93 -1.41
C GLU A 1119 1.41 -44.50 -2.66
N ALA A 1120 0.10 -44.78 -2.59
CA ALA A 1120 -0.64 -45.24 -3.76
C ALA A 1120 -0.73 -44.16 -4.84
N ALA A 1121 -0.96 -42.90 -4.45
CA ALA A 1121 -1.05 -41.77 -5.38
C ALA A 1121 0.28 -41.48 -6.10
N THR A 1122 1.42 -41.78 -5.48
CA THR A 1122 2.76 -41.54 -6.05
C THR A 1122 3.41 -42.80 -6.64
N ALA A 1123 2.76 -43.97 -6.57
CA ALA A 1123 3.33 -45.24 -7.01
C ALA A 1123 3.82 -45.24 -8.47
N GLY A 1124 3.09 -44.57 -9.38
CA GLY A 1124 3.47 -44.43 -10.79
C GLY A 1124 4.67 -43.51 -11.06
N HIS A 1125 5.13 -42.77 -10.06
CA HIS A 1125 6.21 -41.78 -10.18
C HIS A 1125 7.55 -42.23 -9.59
N ARG A 1126 7.67 -43.46 -9.08
CA ARG A 1126 8.89 -43.93 -8.40
C ARG A 1126 10.16 -43.77 -9.25
N GLU A 1127 10.13 -44.16 -10.52
CA GLU A 1127 11.30 -43.98 -11.39
C GLU A 1127 11.60 -42.50 -11.68
N ALA A 1128 10.56 -41.66 -11.80
CA ALA A 1128 10.74 -40.23 -11.98
C ALA A 1128 11.36 -39.58 -10.74
N TYR A 1129 10.96 -40.03 -9.54
CA TYR A 1129 11.53 -39.61 -8.27
C TYR A 1129 13.02 -39.96 -8.16
N GLU A 1130 13.41 -41.19 -8.49
CA GLU A 1130 14.83 -41.59 -8.46
C GLU A 1130 15.67 -40.80 -9.46
N ARG A 1131 15.19 -40.62 -10.71
CA ARG A 1131 15.86 -39.75 -11.70
C ARG A 1131 15.95 -38.30 -11.22
N PHE A 1132 14.97 -37.83 -10.45
CA PHE A 1132 14.99 -36.50 -9.85
C PHE A 1132 16.07 -36.40 -8.78
N ARG A 1133 16.19 -37.39 -7.89
CA ARG A 1133 17.27 -37.47 -6.89
C ARG A 1133 18.65 -37.51 -7.56
N GLU A 1134 18.84 -38.39 -8.55
CA GLU A 1134 20.11 -38.49 -9.28
C GLU A 1134 20.53 -37.15 -9.92
N ALA A 1135 19.57 -36.35 -10.38
CA ALA A 1135 19.84 -35.08 -11.05
C ALA A 1135 20.04 -33.88 -10.12
N PHE A 1136 19.40 -33.88 -8.94
CA PHE A 1136 19.30 -32.69 -8.09
C PHE A 1136 19.77 -32.89 -6.64
N CYS A 1137 20.13 -34.11 -6.25
CA CYS A 1137 20.48 -34.49 -4.89
C CYS A 1137 21.87 -35.15 -4.79
N ASP A 1138 22.70 -35.03 -5.84
CA ASP A 1138 23.95 -35.77 -6.03
C ASP A 1138 25.07 -35.42 -5.03
N LEU A 1139 24.99 -34.26 -4.36
CA LEU A 1139 26.06 -33.72 -3.52
C LEU A 1139 25.77 -33.71 -2.01
N ASP A 1140 24.51 -33.83 -1.56
CA ASP A 1140 24.21 -33.79 -0.12
C ASP A 1140 24.51 -35.15 0.54
N ASP A 1141 25.50 -35.18 1.44
CA ASP A 1141 25.91 -36.35 2.22
C ASP A 1141 25.91 -36.11 3.74
N GLY A 1142 25.41 -34.95 4.18
CA GLY A 1142 25.40 -34.56 5.59
C GLY A 1142 26.64 -33.80 6.07
N THR A 1143 27.56 -33.43 5.18
CA THR A 1143 28.83 -32.76 5.53
C THR A 1143 29.00 -31.36 4.91
N ALA A 1144 27.96 -30.80 4.29
CA ALA A 1144 28.03 -29.55 3.55
C ALA A 1144 28.46 -28.36 4.43
N ALA A 1145 27.93 -28.24 5.65
CA ALA A 1145 28.30 -27.22 6.61
C ALA A 1145 29.80 -27.30 6.98
N ALA A 1146 30.32 -28.51 7.17
CA ALA A 1146 31.73 -28.72 7.49
C ALA A 1146 32.63 -28.30 6.32
N GLY A 1147 32.29 -28.69 5.09
CA GLY A 1147 33.00 -28.29 3.88
C GLY A 1147 33.01 -26.77 3.66
N VAL A 1148 31.88 -26.10 3.91
CA VAL A 1148 31.80 -24.63 3.86
C VAL A 1148 32.67 -23.98 4.92
N VAL A 1149 32.65 -24.47 6.17
CA VAL A 1149 33.48 -23.94 7.26
C VAL A 1149 34.97 -24.14 6.97
N ASP A 1150 35.37 -25.31 6.48
CA ASP A 1150 36.76 -25.59 6.10
C ASP A 1150 37.24 -24.64 5.01
N ARG A 1151 36.41 -24.42 3.98
CA ARG A 1151 36.72 -23.45 2.92
C ARG A 1151 36.76 -22.04 3.48
N MET A 1152 35.83 -21.67 4.34
CA MET A 1152 35.73 -20.33 4.91
C MET A 1152 36.97 -19.96 5.73
N LEU A 1153 37.57 -20.91 6.44
CA LEU A 1153 38.76 -20.73 7.30
C LEU A 1153 40.11 -20.98 6.59
N LYS A 1154 40.08 -21.32 5.30
CA LYS A 1154 41.29 -21.60 4.51
C LYS A 1154 42.25 -20.40 4.52
N GLY A 1155 43.40 -20.55 5.19
CA GLY A 1155 44.41 -19.50 5.39
C GLY A 1155 44.69 -19.11 6.85
N GLU A 1156 43.90 -19.60 7.82
CA GLU A 1156 44.17 -19.44 9.27
C GLU A 1156 44.77 -20.70 9.94
N GLN A 1157 45.03 -21.74 9.16
CA GLN A 1157 45.65 -22.99 9.64
C GLN A 1157 47.20 -22.91 9.70
N ALA A 1158 47.77 -21.71 9.68
CA ALA A 1158 49.22 -21.46 9.73
C ALA A 1158 49.62 -20.84 11.07
#